data_AF-A0AAP2GWB3-F1
#
_entry.id   AF-A0AAP2GWB3-F1
#
_cell.length_a   1.000
_cell.length_b   1.000
_cell.length_c   1.000
_cell.angle_alpha   90.00
_cell.angle_beta   90.00
_cell.angle_gamma   90.00
#
_symmetry.space_group_name_H-M   'P 1'
#
loop_
_entity.id
_entity.type
_entity.pdbx_description
1 polymer ?
#
loop_
_entity_poly.entity_id
_entity_poly.type
_entity_poly.pdbx_seq_one_letter_code
_entity_poly.pdbx_strand_id
1 'polypeptide(L)'
;MKRWRLIKPLTIVCLALLAPVCLWAQFAPERAAWSNLSRHKWERAYEQGRKALHRDSVNATANYVMASYFFAPENPAFQVDSAYRYTLAAQADYRHTSPRQRDRLKRFPLDSLILLRLRGQIDSAAFGRARKLHTEKAYVDFLVSFPAAQQQGEARDLRDEVAFEQAVTDNTYQAFGHYLARYPNARQAAEARSRYEQLLYEASTRDQHLSSYEQFVHDHPDSPYRAEAERNIFEIATAAGTAEPFIAFLEKYPHSRERIGARNLLYHLLPEDLTVEQLPPVLQQDSLNRVRVADQGYLVPFLHKGHFGFMDEDGKEVLDAAIDELESEYLCGNIHEDILILPNGIMARNGVMIYRGAVSGVEDLGAGFLLVQGDACTRVVHKTGFIPLDSCVQDARMLSSRLLAIRTNDHWSVRTLAGRLLLGASWDDVQAAGNVVILKKNEKYWLTTLEQVACIADQQPLGLRDVFNDVKPWPNGLIWFRAGSHEGVLGQHLDIQVPARQQRLAPAFFGALATTADTRQILYDTRHKTADPYDSVAVNEPWVAAKAGYTWHLLLPMRQAIAIADYDSLYMAGPFAVGVRNDSLFAHMTSGAVLPFEVGARIEFVPGQDSSAFLAVDFNKARTVYNRDGHKLFGGAYDRIQYAGQGLFIVSRKEKKGLVTDDGKPVLPIEYDAIGSASNGTVSLLRAMKFGMFDIVRKKLIKPLYAKNLQPYNDQAIVSFKEGHYGFIGWDNNMLGDFDFAEVKAWNDSVALVKKDGHWMLYNIATHTVVLDNIKGYELIRDTPTEKLAIIRQDGRYGVLHSRRGTIIPITYSDIVNVGSAEIPMYFTEKHVEEASLFVVIYYSHDGQLIRKEVYDQDAYEKIYCSDL
;
A
#
# COMPACT_ATOMS: atom_id res chain seq x y z
N MET A 1 21.09 -111.07 64.29
CA MET A 1 20.95 -110.82 65.76
C MET A 1 19.48 -110.53 66.07
N LYS A 2 18.90 -111.19 67.09
CA LYS A 2 17.71 -110.87 67.93
C LYS A 2 16.59 -110.00 67.29
N ARG A 3 15.28 -110.20 67.44
CA ARG A 3 14.36 -111.00 68.28
C ARG A 3 12.96 -110.58 67.75
N TRP A 4 12.03 -111.49 67.45
CA TRP A 4 10.97 -111.98 68.34
C TRP A 4 9.81 -111.00 68.68
N ARG A 5 8.59 -111.60 68.64
CA ARG A 5 7.36 -111.33 69.41
C ARG A 5 6.27 -110.48 68.72
N LEU A 6 4.97 -110.77 68.80
CA LEU A 6 4.13 -111.93 69.15
C LEU A 6 2.66 -111.40 69.25
N ILE A 7 1.67 -112.27 69.01
CA ILE A 7 0.29 -112.30 69.60
C ILE A 7 -0.72 -111.29 68.99
N LYS A 8 -1.73 -111.69 68.19
CA LYS A 8 -2.99 -112.45 68.45
C LYS A 8 -4.02 -111.66 69.33
N PRO A 9 -5.33 -111.99 69.33
CA PRO A 9 -6.34 -111.84 68.27
C PRO A 9 -7.66 -111.24 68.88
N LEU A 10 -8.76 -111.12 68.14
CA LEU A 10 -10.03 -111.73 68.59
C LEU A 10 -11.09 -111.75 67.47
N THR A 11 -11.62 -112.95 67.34
CA THR A 11 -12.70 -113.49 66.53
C THR A 11 -14.09 -112.94 66.87
N ILE A 12 -15.00 -113.08 65.89
CA ILE A 12 -16.39 -113.64 65.96
C ILE A 12 -17.22 -112.84 64.91
N VAL A 13 -18.05 -113.35 64.00
CA VAL A 13 -18.52 -114.67 63.49
C VAL A 13 -19.72 -114.31 62.57
N CYS A 14 -19.89 -115.00 61.44
CA CYS A 14 -21.11 -115.16 60.63
C CYS A 14 -21.82 -113.90 60.08
N LEU A 15 -22.46 -113.90 58.92
CA LEU A 15 -23.23 -114.96 58.27
C LEU A 15 -23.27 -114.73 56.75
N ALA A 16 -23.40 -115.83 56.01
CA ALA A 16 -23.35 -115.91 54.56
C ALA A 16 -24.55 -115.25 53.86
N LEU A 17 -24.31 -114.70 52.67
CA LEU A 17 -25.21 -114.78 51.51
C LEU A 17 -24.43 -114.39 50.24
N LEU A 18 -24.22 -115.38 49.37
CA LEU A 18 -23.72 -115.21 48.01
C LEU A 18 -24.83 -114.58 47.16
N ALA A 19 -24.60 -113.35 46.70
CA ALA A 19 -25.24 -112.78 45.52
C ALA A 19 -24.15 -112.09 44.67
N PRO A 20 -24.20 -112.20 43.34
CA PRO A 20 -23.18 -111.64 42.47
C PRO A 20 -23.34 -110.12 42.48
N VAL A 21 -22.61 -109.42 43.35
CA VAL A 21 -22.42 -107.99 43.17
C VAL A 21 -21.42 -107.87 42.04
N CYS A 22 -21.96 -107.82 40.81
CA CYS A 22 -21.34 -107.12 39.71
C CYS A 22 -20.60 -105.93 40.32
N LEU A 23 -19.29 -105.88 40.18
CA LEU A 23 -18.54 -104.65 40.26
C LEU A 23 -19.16 -103.74 39.20
N TRP A 24 -20.22 -103.01 39.56
CA TRP A 24 -20.60 -101.81 38.86
C TRP A 24 -19.37 -100.95 39.00
N ALA A 25 -18.51 -101.00 37.98
CA ALA A 25 -17.41 -100.07 37.83
C ALA A 25 -18.05 -98.71 38.04
N GLN A 26 -17.80 -98.08 39.19
CA GLN A 26 -18.32 -96.75 39.47
C GLN A 26 -17.76 -95.90 38.34
N PHE A 27 -18.63 -95.56 37.38
CA PHE A 27 -18.25 -94.72 36.26
C PHE A 27 -17.65 -93.47 36.88
N ALA A 28 -16.42 -93.16 36.48
CA ALA A 28 -15.75 -91.98 36.96
C ALA A 28 -16.69 -90.77 36.79
N PRO A 29 -16.87 -89.91 37.80
CA PRO A 29 -17.94 -88.89 37.82
C PRO A 29 -18.02 -88.03 36.56
N GLU A 30 -16.89 -87.75 35.91
CA GLU A 30 -16.75 -87.08 34.62
C GLU A 30 -17.45 -87.80 33.45
N ARG A 31 -17.46 -89.14 33.41
CA ARG A 31 -18.13 -89.93 32.36
C ARG A 31 -19.64 -89.94 32.56
N ALA A 32 -20.08 -90.01 33.81
CA ALA A 32 -21.50 -89.87 34.15
C ALA A 32 -21.99 -88.46 33.81
N ALA A 33 -21.18 -87.43 34.07
CA ALA A 33 -21.46 -86.05 33.69
C ALA A 33 -21.57 -85.89 32.17
N TRP A 34 -20.62 -86.43 31.39
CA TRP A 34 -20.67 -86.42 29.92
C TRP A 34 -21.89 -87.15 29.34
N SER A 35 -22.23 -88.33 29.89
CA SER A 35 -23.41 -89.08 29.43
C SER A 35 -24.71 -88.34 29.74
N ASN A 36 -24.84 -87.73 30.92
CA ASN A 36 -26.00 -86.91 31.26
C ASN A 36 -26.09 -85.66 30.39
N LEU A 37 -24.95 -85.04 30.07
CA LEU A 37 -24.87 -83.90 29.15
C LEU A 37 -25.41 -84.28 27.75
N SER A 38 -24.96 -85.41 27.19
CA SER A 38 -25.43 -85.91 25.88
C SER A 38 -26.91 -86.30 25.82
N ARG A 39 -27.58 -86.41 26.98
CA ARG A 39 -29.01 -86.74 27.12
C ARG A 39 -29.85 -85.54 27.57
N HIS A 40 -29.30 -84.33 27.51
CA HIS A 40 -29.92 -83.08 27.96
C HIS A 40 -30.39 -83.11 29.43
N LYS A 41 -29.74 -83.91 30.29
CA LYS A 41 -30.03 -83.99 31.74
C LYS A 41 -29.15 -82.99 32.50
N TRP A 42 -29.44 -81.70 32.36
CA TRP A 42 -28.58 -80.59 32.78
C TRP A 42 -28.21 -80.61 34.26
N GLU A 43 -29.16 -80.67 35.18
CA GLU A 43 -28.89 -80.65 36.63
C GLU A 43 -27.96 -81.80 37.05
N ARG A 44 -28.25 -83.02 36.58
CA ARG A 44 -27.42 -84.20 36.87
C ARG A 44 -26.04 -84.12 36.22
N ALA A 45 -25.92 -83.52 35.03
CA ALA A 45 -24.62 -83.30 34.39
C ALA A 45 -23.76 -82.30 35.19
N TYR A 46 -24.37 -81.21 35.66
CA TYR A 46 -23.71 -80.19 36.49
C TYR A 46 -23.26 -80.75 37.85
N GLU A 47 -24.13 -81.47 38.56
CA GLU A 47 -23.79 -82.09 39.85
C GLU A 47 -22.64 -83.09 39.73
N GLN A 48 -22.68 -83.97 38.74
CA GLN A 48 -21.62 -84.96 38.54
C GLN A 48 -20.31 -84.31 38.08
N GLY A 49 -20.37 -83.28 37.23
CA GLY A 49 -19.21 -82.50 36.80
C GLY A 49 -18.55 -81.74 37.95
N ARG A 50 -19.34 -81.09 38.81
CA ARG A 50 -18.84 -80.45 40.05
C ARG A 50 -18.27 -81.46 41.04
N LYS A 51 -18.91 -82.61 41.20
CA LYS A 51 -18.40 -83.70 42.05
C LYS A 51 -17.07 -84.24 41.54
N ALA A 52 -16.88 -84.30 40.22
CA ALA A 52 -15.60 -84.66 39.61
C ALA A 52 -14.52 -83.62 39.95
N LEU A 53 -14.80 -82.32 39.77
CA LEU A 53 -13.86 -81.24 40.08
C LEU A 53 -13.59 -81.04 41.58
N HIS A 54 -14.54 -81.38 42.45
CA HIS A 54 -14.33 -81.37 43.89
C HIS A 54 -13.38 -82.50 44.33
N ARG A 55 -13.39 -83.63 43.62
CA ARG A 55 -12.50 -84.77 43.90
C ARG A 55 -11.11 -84.57 43.31
N ASP A 56 -11.04 -83.99 42.12
CA ASP A 56 -9.80 -83.68 41.40
C ASP A 56 -9.99 -82.34 40.68
N SER A 57 -9.42 -81.29 41.26
CA SER A 57 -9.55 -79.92 40.76
C SER A 57 -8.76 -79.66 39.47
N VAL A 58 -7.83 -80.56 39.12
CA VAL A 58 -6.94 -80.45 37.95
C VAL A 58 -7.33 -81.49 36.88
N ASN A 59 -8.63 -81.84 36.83
CA ASN A 59 -9.15 -82.86 35.94
C ASN A 59 -9.57 -82.26 34.58
N ALA A 60 -8.73 -82.47 33.57
CA ALA A 60 -8.97 -82.01 32.20
C ALA A 60 -10.31 -82.49 31.61
N THR A 61 -10.75 -83.72 31.93
CA THR A 61 -12.04 -84.26 31.43
C THR A 61 -13.23 -83.64 32.12
N ALA A 62 -13.16 -83.43 33.43
CA ALA A 62 -14.22 -82.77 34.18
C ALA A 62 -14.34 -81.30 33.75
N ASN A 63 -13.22 -80.59 33.61
CA ASN A 63 -13.19 -79.22 33.10
C ASN A 63 -13.73 -79.13 31.66
N TYR A 64 -13.44 -80.11 30.78
CA TYR A 64 -14.03 -80.17 29.44
C TYR A 64 -15.55 -80.42 29.46
N VAL A 65 -16.05 -81.30 30.35
CA VAL A 65 -17.49 -81.52 30.50
C VAL A 65 -18.18 -80.27 31.01
N MET A 66 -17.59 -79.57 31.98
CA MET A 66 -18.13 -78.31 32.48
C MET A 66 -18.11 -77.22 31.42
N ALA A 67 -17.04 -77.11 30.62
CA ALA A 67 -16.99 -76.20 29.48
C ALA A 67 -18.11 -76.48 28.47
N SER A 68 -18.29 -77.75 28.10
CA SER A 68 -19.33 -78.20 27.17
C SER A 68 -20.74 -78.01 27.75
N TYR A 69 -20.91 -78.17 29.06
CA TYR A 69 -22.15 -77.88 29.77
C TYR A 69 -22.54 -76.40 29.62
N PHE A 70 -21.63 -75.48 29.97
CA PHE A 70 -21.90 -74.05 29.86
C PHE A 70 -22.01 -73.55 28.42
N PHE A 71 -21.53 -74.32 27.43
CA PHE A 71 -21.58 -73.94 26.01
C PHE A 71 -22.68 -74.65 25.21
N ALA A 72 -23.55 -75.45 25.84
CA ALA A 72 -24.68 -76.08 25.17
C ALA A 72 -25.83 -75.06 24.97
N PRO A 73 -26.23 -74.70 23.74
CA PRO A 73 -27.22 -73.63 23.50
C PRO A 73 -28.61 -73.88 24.12
N GLU A 74 -28.98 -75.15 24.28
CA GLU A 74 -30.26 -75.60 24.84
C GLU A 74 -30.23 -75.68 26.37
N ASN A 75 -29.07 -75.47 26.99
CA ASN A 75 -28.92 -75.48 28.44
C ASN A 75 -29.36 -74.12 29.00
N PRO A 76 -30.31 -74.05 29.95
CA PRO A 76 -30.68 -72.81 30.62
C PRO A 76 -29.51 -72.10 31.33
N ALA A 77 -28.45 -72.85 31.67
CA ALA A 77 -27.22 -72.32 32.24
C ALA A 77 -26.18 -71.92 31.18
N PHE A 78 -26.54 -71.78 29.91
CA PHE A 78 -25.62 -71.36 28.85
C PHE A 78 -24.93 -70.04 29.21
N GLN A 79 -23.60 -70.06 29.30
CA GLN A 79 -22.79 -68.90 29.66
C GLN A 79 -21.39 -69.00 29.06
N VAL A 80 -21.13 -68.13 28.07
CA VAL A 80 -19.89 -68.12 27.29
C VAL A 80 -18.65 -67.93 28.17
N ASP A 81 -18.71 -67.04 29.17
CA ASP A 81 -17.53 -66.73 30.02
C ASP A 81 -17.18 -67.90 30.96
N SER A 82 -18.20 -68.57 31.51
CA SER A 82 -17.99 -69.79 32.29
C SER A 82 -17.45 -70.92 31.41
N ALA A 83 -18.02 -71.10 30.21
CA ALA A 83 -17.51 -72.08 29.24
C ALA A 83 -16.04 -71.82 28.89
N TYR A 84 -15.66 -70.56 28.65
CA TYR A 84 -14.28 -70.17 28.34
C TYR A 84 -13.33 -70.48 29.49
N ARG A 85 -13.68 -70.09 30.73
CA ARG A 85 -12.87 -70.37 31.92
C ARG A 85 -12.62 -71.87 32.12
N TYR A 86 -13.66 -72.69 32.01
CA TYR A 86 -13.52 -74.15 32.14
C TYR A 86 -12.73 -74.75 30.95
N THR A 87 -12.83 -74.17 29.75
CA THR A 87 -12.03 -74.57 28.59
C THR A 87 -10.54 -74.26 28.79
N LEU A 88 -10.20 -73.09 29.34
CA LEU A 88 -8.82 -72.73 29.67
C LEU A 88 -8.24 -73.66 30.75
N ALA A 89 -9.02 -73.96 31.80
CA ALA A 89 -8.62 -74.93 32.82
C ALA A 89 -8.39 -76.32 32.20
N ALA A 90 -9.30 -76.80 31.35
CA ALA A 90 -9.14 -78.07 30.65
C ALA A 90 -7.88 -78.10 29.76
N GLN A 91 -7.58 -77.01 29.05
CA GLN A 91 -6.37 -76.88 28.23
C GLN A 91 -5.09 -76.90 29.07
N ALA A 92 -5.07 -76.19 30.20
CA ALA A 92 -3.93 -76.18 31.12
C ALA A 92 -3.69 -77.58 31.70
N ASP A 93 -4.72 -78.20 32.27
CA ASP A 93 -4.64 -79.53 32.86
C ASP A 93 -4.22 -80.60 31.84
N TYR A 94 -4.74 -80.53 30.61
CA TYR A 94 -4.37 -81.43 29.52
C TYR A 94 -2.89 -81.29 29.12
N ARG A 95 -2.33 -80.06 29.14
CA ARG A 95 -0.90 -79.82 28.88
C ARG A 95 -0.01 -80.45 29.96
N HIS A 96 -0.44 -80.43 31.23
CA HIS A 96 0.30 -81.03 32.34
C HIS A 96 0.14 -82.56 32.46
N THR A 97 -0.74 -83.16 31.66
CA THR A 97 -0.97 -84.60 31.63
C THR A 97 0.14 -85.36 30.89
N SER A 98 0.65 -86.47 31.45
CA SER A 98 1.72 -87.28 30.84
C SER A 98 1.27 -88.03 29.57
N PRO A 99 2.20 -88.45 28.67
CA PRO A 99 1.85 -89.17 27.44
C PRO A 99 0.99 -90.44 27.67
N ARG A 100 1.30 -91.22 28.71
CA ARG A 100 0.53 -92.42 29.09
C ARG A 100 -0.89 -92.09 29.54
N GLN A 101 -1.09 -90.97 30.22
CA GLN A 101 -2.41 -90.51 30.65
C GLN A 101 -3.22 -89.97 29.46
N ARG A 102 -2.58 -89.25 28.52
CA ARG A 102 -3.24 -88.77 27.29
C ARG A 102 -3.77 -89.92 26.42
N ASP A 103 -3.08 -91.06 26.35
CA ASP A 103 -3.61 -92.24 25.66
C ASP A 103 -4.85 -92.84 26.33
N ARG A 104 -4.98 -92.74 27.67
CA ARG A 104 -6.21 -93.12 28.37
C ARG A 104 -7.33 -92.12 28.11
N LEU A 105 -6.99 -90.84 27.97
CA LEU A 105 -7.93 -89.79 27.64
C LEU A 105 -8.58 -90.00 26.27
N LYS A 106 -7.95 -90.67 25.31
CA LYS A 106 -8.58 -91.04 24.00
C LYS A 106 -9.83 -91.93 24.13
N ARG A 107 -9.99 -92.66 25.25
CA ARG A 107 -11.23 -93.44 25.54
C ARG A 107 -12.39 -92.55 26.00
N PHE A 108 -12.10 -91.28 26.25
CA PHE A 108 -13.02 -90.18 26.45
C PHE A 108 -12.85 -89.26 25.22
N PRO A 109 -13.88 -88.57 24.71
CA PRO A 109 -13.74 -87.76 23.49
C PRO A 109 -12.99 -86.45 23.75
N LEU A 110 -11.73 -86.54 24.20
CA LEU A 110 -10.90 -85.40 24.57
C LEU A 110 -9.48 -85.53 24.02
N ASP A 111 -9.13 -84.60 23.14
CA ASP A 111 -7.76 -84.35 22.70
C ASP A 111 -7.51 -82.84 22.59
N SER A 112 -6.27 -82.48 22.22
CA SER A 112 -5.89 -81.08 22.05
C SER A 112 -6.67 -80.37 20.94
N LEU A 113 -7.05 -81.07 19.87
CA LEU A 113 -7.76 -80.47 18.73
C LEU A 113 -9.23 -80.18 19.09
N ILE A 114 -9.88 -81.05 19.84
CA ILE A 114 -11.23 -80.88 20.36
C ILE A 114 -11.29 -79.68 21.30
N LEU A 115 -10.31 -79.53 22.20
CA LEU A 115 -10.22 -78.37 23.10
C LEU A 115 -9.95 -77.07 22.36
N LEU A 116 -9.15 -77.09 21.29
CA LEU A 116 -8.91 -75.93 20.44
C LEU A 116 -10.16 -75.56 19.63
N ARG A 117 -10.88 -76.54 19.09
CA ARG A 117 -12.14 -76.33 18.36
C ARG A 117 -13.22 -75.76 19.27
N LEU A 118 -13.41 -76.34 20.46
CA LEU A 118 -14.37 -75.84 21.45
C LEU A 118 -14.03 -74.40 21.84
N ARG A 119 -12.75 -74.09 22.08
CA ARG A 119 -12.31 -72.71 22.34
C ARG A 119 -12.65 -71.78 21.18
N GLY A 120 -12.35 -72.18 19.93
CA GLY A 120 -12.67 -71.37 18.75
C GLY A 120 -14.17 -71.09 18.58
N GLN A 121 -15.04 -72.06 18.93
CA GLN A 121 -16.49 -71.86 18.92
C GLN A 121 -16.94 -70.90 20.03
N ILE A 122 -16.37 -71.02 21.24
CA ILE A 122 -16.62 -70.11 22.36
C ILE A 122 -16.17 -68.69 22.02
N ASP A 123 -14.98 -68.53 21.46
CA ASP A 123 -14.42 -67.24 21.00
C ASP A 123 -15.34 -66.61 19.95
N SER A 124 -15.83 -67.40 18.97
CA SER A 124 -16.78 -66.93 17.95
C SER A 124 -18.13 -66.52 18.54
N ALA A 125 -18.63 -67.25 19.54
CA ALA A 125 -19.89 -66.90 20.22
C ALA A 125 -19.74 -65.64 21.09
N ALA A 126 -18.60 -65.48 21.76
CA ALA A 126 -18.25 -64.29 22.52
C ALA A 126 -18.17 -63.05 21.60
N PHE A 127 -17.55 -63.21 20.43
CA PHE A 127 -17.50 -62.16 19.42
C PHE A 127 -18.89 -61.84 18.85
N GLY A 128 -19.71 -62.87 18.57
CA GLY A 128 -21.11 -62.66 18.14
C GLY A 128 -21.93 -61.87 19.17
N ARG A 129 -21.71 -62.10 20.47
CA ARG A 129 -22.30 -61.29 21.55
C ARG A 129 -21.82 -59.83 21.49
N ALA A 130 -20.52 -59.59 21.30
CA ALA A 130 -19.98 -58.24 21.15
C ALA A 130 -20.53 -57.52 19.91
N ARG A 131 -20.61 -58.21 18.76
CA ARG A 131 -21.22 -57.69 17.53
C ARG A 131 -22.69 -57.34 17.68
N LYS A 132 -23.45 -58.11 18.45
CA LYS A 132 -24.87 -57.82 18.71
C LYS A 132 -25.05 -56.58 19.59
N LEU A 133 -24.15 -56.37 20.56
CA LEU A 133 -24.17 -55.19 21.41
C LEU A 133 -23.67 -53.94 20.67
N HIS A 134 -22.69 -54.10 19.77
CA HIS A 134 -22.18 -53.06 18.87
C HIS A 134 -21.81 -51.75 19.60
N THR A 135 -21.04 -51.86 20.68
CA THR A 135 -20.52 -50.70 21.44
C THR A 135 -19.02 -50.81 21.61
N GLU A 136 -18.33 -49.67 21.73
CA GLU A 136 -16.89 -49.60 22.05
C GLU A 136 -16.56 -50.51 23.25
N LYS A 137 -17.35 -50.40 24.33
CA LYS A 137 -17.19 -51.21 25.55
C LYS A 137 -17.31 -52.71 25.28
N ALA A 138 -18.31 -53.14 24.51
CA ALA A 138 -18.51 -54.57 24.24
C ALA A 138 -17.33 -55.20 23.48
N TYR A 139 -16.75 -54.47 22.53
CA TYR A 139 -15.56 -54.93 21.82
C TYR A 139 -14.30 -54.86 22.69
N VAL A 140 -14.12 -53.83 23.52
CA VAL A 140 -13.03 -53.76 24.51
C VAL A 140 -13.08 -54.95 25.47
N ASP A 141 -14.26 -55.24 26.03
CA ASP A 141 -14.48 -56.36 26.95
C ASP A 141 -14.14 -57.71 26.27
N PHE A 142 -14.50 -57.88 25.00
CA PHE A 142 -14.13 -59.06 24.21
C PHE A 142 -12.61 -59.16 23.98
N LEU A 143 -11.97 -58.06 23.56
CA LEU A 143 -10.54 -58.02 23.28
C LEU A 143 -9.70 -58.41 24.51
N VAL A 144 -10.11 -57.93 25.70
CA VAL A 144 -9.46 -58.23 26.99
C VAL A 144 -9.75 -59.66 27.45
N SER A 145 -11.00 -60.12 27.37
CA SER A 145 -11.41 -61.41 27.93
C SER A 145 -11.00 -62.61 27.07
N PHE A 146 -10.87 -62.42 25.75
CA PHE A 146 -10.59 -63.48 24.77
C PHE A 146 -9.31 -63.21 23.93
N PRO A 147 -8.12 -63.06 24.55
CA PRO A 147 -6.91 -62.54 23.89
C PRO A 147 -6.34 -63.43 22.77
N ALA A 148 -6.73 -64.71 22.68
CA ALA A 148 -6.26 -65.62 21.62
C ALA A 148 -7.33 -65.93 20.56
N ALA A 149 -8.46 -65.23 20.57
CA ALA A 149 -9.49 -65.39 19.55
C ALA A 149 -8.96 -64.96 18.17
N GLN A 150 -9.36 -65.67 17.10
CA GLN A 150 -8.99 -65.30 15.73
C GLN A 150 -9.61 -63.96 15.31
N GLN A 151 -10.75 -63.60 15.90
CA GLN A 151 -11.52 -62.39 15.62
C GLN A 151 -10.94 -61.12 16.28
N GLN A 152 -9.77 -61.20 16.92
CA GLN A 152 -9.11 -60.05 17.57
C GLN A 152 -8.87 -58.88 16.61
N GLY A 153 -8.53 -59.15 15.34
CA GLY A 153 -8.36 -58.10 14.32
C GLY A 153 -9.68 -57.40 13.99
N GLU A 154 -10.69 -58.17 13.60
CA GLU A 154 -12.04 -57.67 13.28
C GLU A 154 -12.68 -56.92 14.46
N ALA A 155 -12.50 -57.40 15.69
CA ALA A 155 -13.00 -56.73 16.88
C ALA A 155 -12.32 -55.38 17.17
N ARG A 156 -11.04 -55.20 16.80
CA ARG A 156 -10.37 -53.89 16.89
C ARG A 156 -10.90 -52.94 15.82
N ASP A 157 -11.02 -53.42 14.58
CA ASP A 157 -11.56 -52.61 13.48
C ASP A 157 -12.99 -52.11 13.81
N LEU A 158 -13.88 -53.00 14.28
CA LEU A 158 -15.26 -52.63 14.67
C LEU A 158 -15.32 -51.72 15.92
N ARG A 159 -14.42 -51.91 16.88
CA ARG A 159 -14.30 -51.00 18.03
C ARG A 159 -13.95 -49.60 17.57
N ASP A 160 -12.94 -49.50 16.71
CA ASP A 160 -12.41 -48.23 16.21
C ASP A 160 -13.45 -47.54 15.32
N GLU A 161 -14.25 -48.30 14.57
CA GLU A 161 -15.38 -47.80 13.78
C GLU A 161 -16.49 -47.22 14.67
N VAL A 162 -16.98 -47.98 15.66
CA VAL A 162 -18.05 -47.49 16.56
C VAL A 162 -17.60 -46.28 17.38
N ALA A 163 -16.35 -46.26 17.86
CA ALA A 163 -15.80 -45.11 18.56
C ALA A 163 -15.67 -43.88 17.65
N PHE A 164 -15.36 -44.08 16.35
CA PHE A 164 -15.32 -43.01 15.37
C PHE A 164 -16.72 -42.49 15.05
N GLU A 165 -17.72 -43.35 14.86
CA GLU A 165 -19.12 -42.96 14.66
C GLU A 165 -19.65 -42.09 15.82
N GLN A 166 -19.25 -42.42 17.06
CA GLN A 166 -19.59 -41.58 18.21
C GLN A 166 -18.92 -40.21 18.11
N ALA A 167 -17.63 -40.14 17.75
CA ALA A 167 -16.94 -38.86 17.58
C ALA A 167 -17.56 -38.01 16.45
N VAL A 168 -18.00 -38.65 15.35
CA VAL A 168 -18.75 -38.01 14.26
C VAL A 168 -20.11 -37.52 14.73
N THR A 169 -20.80 -38.27 15.60
CA THR A 169 -22.09 -37.86 16.18
C THR A 169 -21.93 -36.64 17.10
N ASP A 170 -20.90 -36.63 17.93
CA ASP A 170 -20.61 -35.51 18.83
C ASP A 170 -20.14 -34.27 18.04
N ASN A 171 -19.41 -34.48 16.94
CA ASN A 171 -18.93 -33.47 16.00
C ASN A 171 -18.22 -32.27 16.66
N THR A 172 -17.33 -32.55 17.62
CA THR A 172 -16.49 -31.54 18.28
C THR A 172 -15.01 -31.93 18.17
N TYR A 173 -14.12 -30.94 18.15
CA TYR A 173 -12.68 -31.23 18.11
C TYR A 173 -12.24 -32.03 19.36
N GLN A 174 -12.86 -31.82 20.53
CA GLN A 174 -12.55 -32.59 21.73
C GLN A 174 -12.89 -34.08 21.56
N ALA A 175 -14.03 -34.40 20.92
CA ALA A 175 -14.43 -35.79 20.66
C ALA A 175 -13.45 -36.50 19.71
N PHE A 176 -13.07 -35.85 18.60
CA PHE A 176 -12.04 -36.38 17.69
C PHE A 176 -10.66 -36.47 18.36
N GLY A 177 -10.30 -35.50 19.21
CA GLY A 177 -9.06 -35.53 20.00
C GLY A 177 -9.02 -36.72 20.96
N HIS A 178 -10.12 -36.99 21.67
CA HIS A 178 -10.25 -38.18 22.52
C HIS A 178 -10.15 -39.48 21.72
N TYR A 179 -10.79 -39.54 20.55
CA TYR A 179 -10.70 -40.69 19.65
C TYR A 179 -9.25 -40.95 19.21
N LEU A 180 -8.55 -39.92 18.73
CA LEU A 180 -7.16 -40.00 18.28
C LEU A 180 -6.21 -40.39 19.41
N ALA A 181 -6.45 -39.91 20.63
CA ALA A 181 -5.64 -40.29 21.79
C ALA A 181 -5.80 -41.79 22.15
N ARG A 182 -6.99 -42.35 21.98
CA ARG A 182 -7.26 -43.77 22.26
C ARG A 182 -6.85 -44.68 21.11
N TYR A 183 -7.04 -44.25 19.86
CA TYR A 183 -6.93 -45.06 18.66
C TYR A 183 -6.07 -44.39 17.57
N PRO A 184 -4.80 -44.05 17.84
CA PRO A 184 -3.96 -43.27 16.92
C PRO A 184 -3.62 -44.01 15.62
N ASN A 185 -3.73 -45.34 15.60
CA ASN A 185 -3.39 -46.20 14.47
C ASN A 185 -4.64 -46.80 13.78
N ALA A 186 -5.84 -46.33 14.13
CA ALA A 186 -7.08 -46.78 13.48
C ALA A 186 -7.10 -46.37 11.99
N ARG A 187 -7.86 -47.10 11.17
CA ARG A 187 -7.99 -46.78 9.73
C ARG A 187 -8.58 -45.38 9.51
N GLN A 188 -9.47 -44.96 10.39
CA GLN A 188 -10.15 -43.66 10.39
C GLN A 188 -9.31 -42.55 11.03
N ALA A 189 -8.12 -42.83 11.58
CA ALA A 189 -7.32 -41.84 12.30
C ALA A 189 -6.91 -40.65 11.42
N ALA A 190 -6.64 -40.86 10.13
CA ALA A 190 -6.34 -39.78 9.20
C ALA A 190 -7.55 -38.83 8.99
N GLU A 191 -8.75 -39.39 8.80
CA GLU A 191 -9.98 -38.62 8.69
C GLU A 191 -10.31 -37.89 10.00
N ALA A 192 -10.23 -38.58 11.14
CA ALA A 192 -10.44 -37.99 12.45
C ALA A 192 -9.48 -36.83 12.71
N ARG A 193 -8.21 -36.94 12.29
CA ARG A 193 -7.23 -35.85 12.39
C ARG A 193 -7.60 -34.67 11.51
N SER A 194 -8.02 -34.90 10.27
CA SER A 194 -8.48 -33.82 9.39
C SER A 194 -9.68 -33.07 10.00
N ARG A 195 -10.67 -33.79 10.54
CA ARG A 195 -11.84 -33.19 11.20
C ARG A 195 -11.47 -32.48 12.50
N TYR A 196 -10.56 -33.05 13.28
CA TYR A 196 -10.02 -32.43 14.49
C TYR A 196 -9.40 -31.06 14.19
N GLU A 197 -8.47 -31.00 13.23
CA GLU A 197 -7.78 -29.76 12.85
C GLU A 197 -8.76 -28.70 12.34
N GLN A 198 -9.72 -29.10 11.49
CA GLN A 198 -10.73 -28.18 10.96
C GLN A 198 -11.60 -27.58 12.07
N LEU A 199 -12.21 -28.42 12.90
CA LEU A 199 -13.11 -27.97 13.96
C LEU A 199 -12.37 -27.21 15.06
N LEU A 200 -11.11 -27.54 15.32
CA LEU A 200 -10.26 -26.81 16.25
C LEU A 200 -10.01 -25.39 15.74
N TYR A 201 -9.62 -25.24 14.47
CA TYR A 201 -9.44 -23.94 13.85
C TYR A 201 -10.74 -23.12 13.87
N GLU A 202 -11.83 -23.68 13.35
CA GLU A 202 -13.15 -23.03 13.33
C GLU A 202 -13.64 -22.61 14.72
N ALA A 203 -13.43 -23.44 15.75
CA ALA A 203 -13.82 -23.11 17.12
C ALA A 203 -12.93 -22.04 17.75
N SER A 204 -11.61 -22.10 17.51
CA SER A 204 -10.62 -21.17 18.05
C SER A 204 -10.69 -19.79 17.41
N THR A 205 -11.11 -19.69 16.15
CA THR A 205 -11.15 -18.42 15.40
C THR A 205 -12.57 -17.98 15.03
N ARG A 206 -13.59 -18.55 15.71
CA ARG A 206 -15.01 -18.30 15.42
C ARG A 206 -15.40 -16.82 15.51
N ASP A 207 -14.77 -16.09 16.41
CA ASP A 207 -15.00 -14.67 16.64
C ASP A 207 -14.35 -13.78 15.56
N GLN A 208 -13.47 -14.35 14.74
CA GLN A 208 -12.74 -13.68 13.66
C GLN A 208 -11.90 -12.48 14.14
N HIS A 209 -11.47 -12.49 15.40
CA HIS A 209 -10.60 -11.47 15.96
C HIS A 209 -9.13 -11.76 15.68
N LEU A 210 -8.33 -10.69 15.53
CA LEU A 210 -6.88 -10.78 15.36
C LEU A 210 -6.24 -11.60 16.49
N SER A 211 -6.59 -11.31 17.74
CA SER A 211 -6.04 -11.99 18.92
C SER A 211 -6.27 -13.51 18.87
N SER A 212 -7.42 -13.96 18.40
CA SER A 212 -7.79 -15.37 18.30
C SER A 212 -6.99 -16.10 17.21
N TYR A 213 -6.76 -15.47 16.06
CA TYR A 213 -5.86 -16.02 15.04
C TYR A 213 -4.40 -16.07 15.52
N GLU A 214 -3.91 -15.01 16.17
CA GLU A 214 -2.55 -14.98 16.70
C GLU A 214 -2.32 -16.05 17.76
N GLN A 215 -3.30 -16.24 18.67
CA GLN A 215 -3.27 -17.29 19.67
C GLN A 215 -3.26 -18.68 19.02
N PHE A 216 -4.08 -18.91 17.98
CA PHE A 216 -4.10 -20.17 17.25
C PHE A 216 -2.75 -20.50 16.60
N VAL A 217 -2.11 -19.53 15.93
CA VAL A 217 -0.78 -19.72 15.31
C VAL A 217 0.30 -19.97 16.37
N HIS A 218 0.19 -19.35 17.54
CA HIS A 218 1.09 -19.56 18.67
C HIS A 218 0.96 -20.96 19.27
N ASP A 219 -0.27 -21.40 19.55
CA ASP A 219 -0.56 -22.66 20.23
C ASP A 219 -0.43 -23.88 19.28
N HIS A 220 -0.62 -23.67 17.97
CA HIS A 220 -0.65 -24.73 16.96
C HIS A 220 0.24 -24.42 15.73
N PRO A 221 1.57 -24.29 15.91
CA PRO A 221 2.49 -23.86 14.85
C PRO A 221 2.61 -24.84 13.67
N ASP A 222 2.24 -26.11 13.86
CA ASP A 222 2.31 -27.15 12.82
C ASP A 222 0.95 -27.43 12.16
N SER A 223 -0.11 -26.70 12.52
CA SER A 223 -1.46 -26.94 11.99
C SER A 223 -1.52 -26.66 10.48
N PRO A 224 -2.24 -27.49 9.68
CA PRO A 224 -2.45 -27.22 8.26
C PRO A 224 -3.19 -25.89 7.99
N TYR A 225 -3.92 -25.36 8.98
CA TYR A 225 -4.65 -24.08 8.89
C TYR A 225 -3.79 -22.86 9.22
N ARG A 226 -2.51 -23.04 9.59
CA ARG A 226 -1.61 -21.93 9.93
C ARG A 226 -1.51 -20.89 8.81
N ALA A 227 -1.43 -21.31 7.55
CA ALA A 227 -1.34 -20.39 6.42
C ALA A 227 -2.63 -19.54 6.25
N GLU A 228 -3.80 -20.11 6.53
CA GLU A 228 -5.08 -19.41 6.48
C GLU A 228 -5.23 -18.43 7.66
N ALA A 229 -4.79 -18.86 8.86
CA ALA A 229 -4.73 -18.00 10.04
C ALA A 229 -3.79 -16.80 9.80
N GLU A 230 -2.58 -17.03 9.26
CA GLU A 230 -1.64 -15.97 8.91
C GLU A 230 -2.18 -15.00 7.85
N ARG A 231 -2.97 -15.49 6.88
CA ARG A 231 -3.64 -14.62 5.92
C ARG A 231 -4.65 -13.71 6.60
N ASN A 232 -5.48 -14.24 7.50
CA ASN A 232 -6.40 -13.42 8.29
C ASN A 232 -5.65 -12.42 9.18
N ILE A 233 -4.56 -12.84 9.82
CA ILE A 233 -3.70 -11.94 10.60
C ILE A 233 -3.16 -10.82 9.72
N PHE A 234 -2.62 -11.14 8.53
CA PHE A 234 -2.12 -10.16 7.59
C PHE A 234 -3.20 -9.13 7.23
N GLU A 235 -4.34 -9.58 6.73
CA GLU A 235 -5.41 -8.69 6.28
C GLU A 235 -5.99 -7.81 7.40
N ILE A 236 -6.08 -8.33 8.64
CA ILE A 236 -6.60 -7.58 9.79
C ILE A 236 -5.53 -6.64 10.35
N ALA A 237 -4.31 -7.12 10.59
CA ALA A 237 -3.24 -6.32 11.16
C ALA A 237 -2.86 -5.14 10.26
N THR A 238 -2.88 -5.32 8.93
CA THR A 238 -2.56 -4.24 7.98
C THR A 238 -3.77 -3.43 7.53
N ALA A 239 -4.93 -3.58 8.17
CA ALA A 239 -6.17 -2.93 7.75
C ALA A 239 -6.12 -1.40 7.78
N ALA A 240 -5.23 -0.81 8.59
CA ALA A 240 -5.03 0.65 8.65
C ALA A 240 -4.41 1.23 7.37
N GLY A 241 -3.77 0.40 6.53
CA GLY A 241 -3.23 0.83 5.24
C GLY A 241 -2.03 1.77 5.33
N THR A 242 -1.35 1.83 6.47
CA THR A 242 -0.11 2.61 6.67
C THR A 242 1.10 1.67 6.68
N ALA A 243 2.31 2.20 6.44
CA ALA A 243 3.52 1.38 6.35
C ALA A 243 3.86 0.61 7.63
N GLU A 244 3.63 1.19 8.82
CA GLU A 244 4.04 0.63 10.12
C GLU A 244 3.43 -0.76 10.40
N PRO A 245 2.12 -1.00 10.26
CA PRO A 245 1.55 -2.35 10.39
C PRO A 245 2.13 -3.40 9.43
N PHE A 246 2.47 -3.03 8.20
CA PHE A 246 3.10 -3.97 7.25
C PHE A 246 4.51 -4.34 7.70
N ILE A 247 5.29 -3.38 8.21
CA ILE A 247 6.61 -3.62 8.77
C ILE A 247 6.50 -4.58 9.97
N ALA A 248 5.60 -4.30 10.91
CA ALA A 248 5.38 -5.14 12.08
C ALA A 248 4.97 -6.58 11.71
N PHE A 249 4.12 -6.76 10.69
CA PHE A 249 3.76 -8.09 10.18
C PHE A 249 4.98 -8.83 9.61
N LEU A 250 5.80 -8.17 8.79
CA LEU A 250 6.99 -8.76 8.18
C LEU A 250 8.06 -9.16 9.21
N GLU A 251 8.18 -8.41 10.30
CA GLU A 251 9.08 -8.72 11.41
C GLU A 251 8.57 -9.90 12.26
N LYS A 252 7.27 -9.94 12.55
CA LYS A 252 6.66 -10.99 13.38
C LYS A 252 6.48 -12.32 12.63
N TYR A 253 6.22 -12.29 11.32
CA TYR A 253 5.94 -13.48 10.49
C TYR A 253 6.88 -13.60 9.27
N PRO A 254 8.21 -13.71 9.45
CA PRO A 254 9.19 -13.67 8.35
C PRO A 254 9.16 -14.88 7.41
N HIS A 255 8.43 -15.95 7.77
CA HIS A 255 8.26 -17.16 6.97
C HIS A 255 6.82 -17.35 6.44
N SER A 256 5.95 -16.37 6.63
CA SER A 256 4.57 -16.45 6.13
C SER A 256 4.54 -16.49 4.61
N ARG A 257 3.52 -17.16 4.05
CA ARG A 257 3.22 -17.13 2.62
C ARG A 257 2.86 -15.73 2.13
N GLU A 258 2.33 -14.89 3.01
CA GLU A 258 1.91 -13.52 2.67
C GLU A 258 3.08 -12.51 2.71
N ARG A 259 4.29 -12.94 3.08
CA ARG A 259 5.48 -12.07 3.14
C ARG A 259 5.74 -11.32 1.84
N ILE A 260 5.65 -11.99 0.70
CA ILE A 260 5.94 -11.37 -0.60
C ILE A 260 4.88 -10.31 -0.92
N GLY A 261 3.60 -10.62 -0.71
CA GLY A 261 2.50 -9.68 -0.90
C GLY A 261 2.62 -8.45 0.01
N ALA A 262 2.84 -8.67 1.31
CA ALA A 262 3.03 -7.61 2.29
C ALA A 262 4.21 -6.69 1.95
N ARG A 263 5.35 -7.27 1.56
CA ARG A 263 6.55 -6.52 1.16
C ARG A 263 6.29 -5.65 -0.07
N ASN A 264 5.63 -6.21 -1.07
CA ASN A 264 5.41 -5.51 -2.33
C ASN A 264 4.36 -4.39 -2.18
N LEU A 265 3.34 -4.57 -1.33
CA LEU A 265 2.41 -3.50 -0.97
C LEU A 265 3.11 -2.41 -0.17
N LEU A 266 3.94 -2.77 0.81
CA LEU A 266 4.72 -1.83 1.61
C LEU A 266 5.61 -0.93 0.74
N TYR A 267 6.25 -1.47 -0.30
CA TYR A 267 7.08 -0.68 -1.22
C TYR A 267 6.32 0.51 -1.82
N HIS A 268 5.06 0.32 -2.25
CA HIS A 268 4.25 1.36 -2.87
C HIS A 268 3.55 2.28 -1.85
N LEU A 269 3.71 2.02 -0.55
CA LEU A 269 3.23 2.91 0.52
C LEU A 269 4.30 3.89 1.01
N LEU A 270 5.56 3.68 0.62
CA LEU A 270 6.68 4.52 1.02
C LEU A 270 6.85 5.68 0.03
N PRO A 271 7.38 6.84 0.48
CA PRO A 271 7.74 7.93 -0.42
C PRO A 271 8.78 7.49 -1.46
N GLU A 272 8.59 7.92 -2.71
CA GLU A 272 9.43 7.55 -3.86
C GLU A 272 10.88 8.07 -3.73
N ASP A 273 11.09 9.15 -2.98
CA ASP A 273 12.36 9.84 -2.81
C ASP A 273 13.26 9.26 -1.70
N LEU A 274 12.80 8.26 -0.95
CA LEU A 274 13.61 7.63 0.10
C LEU A 274 14.86 6.98 -0.48
N THR A 275 16.06 7.23 0.05
CA THR A 275 17.27 6.48 -0.30
C THR A 275 17.22 5.03 0.21
N VAL A 276 18.10 4.14 -0.29
CA VAL A 276 18.15 2.73 0.14
C VAL A 276 18.41 2.61 1.63
N GLU A 277 19.27 3.48 2.17
CA GLU A 277 19.61 3.55 3.59
C GLU A 277 18.45 4.00 4.47
N GLN A 278 17.48 4.74 3.90
CA GLN A 278 16.28 5.21 4.58
C GLN A 278 15.13 4.20 4.54
N LEU A 279 15.22 3.13 3.73
CA LEU A 279 14.19 2.09 3.67
C LEU A 279 14.17 1.27 4.96
N PRO A 280 12.99 0.75 5.39
CA PRO A 280 12.90 -0.21 6.48
C PRO A 280 13.82 -1.42 6.25
N PRO A 281 14.50 -1.97 7.28
CA PRO A 281 15.43 -3.10 7.13
C PRO A 281 14.82 -4.32 6.42
N VAL A 282 13.52 -4.56 6.60
CA VAL A 282 12.77 -5.63 5.92
C VAL A 282 12.73 -5.48 4.39
N LEU A 283 13.01 -4.28 3.86
CA LEU A 283 13.09 -3.96 2.43
C LEU A 283 14.52 -3.81 1.89
N GLN A 284 15.53 -3.72 2.74
CA GLN A 284 16.94 -3.52 2.36
C GLN A 284 17.59 -4.81 1.82
N GLN A 285 16.96 -5.45 0.82
CA GLN A 285 17.48 -6.64 0.14
C GLN A 285 17.82 -6.34 -1.32
N ASP A 286 18.79 -7.08 -1.87
CA ASP A 286 19.30 -6.91 -3.24
C ASP A 286 18.22 -6.83 -4.33
N SER A 287 17.11 -7.55 -4.16
CA SER A 287 16.02 -7.57 -5.15
C SER A 287 15.33 -6.21 -5.33
N LEU A 288 15.11 -5.45 -4.24
CA LEU A 288 14.49 -4.13 -4.33
C LEU A 288 15.45 -3.10 -4.91
N ASN A 289 16.74 -3.18 -4.56
CA ASN A 289 17.76 -2.32 -5.14
C ASN A 289 17.85 -2.49 -6.65
N ARG A 290 17.70 -3.72 -7.17
CA ARG A 290 17.68 -3.96 -8.63
C ARG A 290 16.49 -3.31 -9.32
N VAL A 291 15.31 -3.35 -8.71
CA VAL A 291 14.10 -2.69 -9.25
C VAL A 291 14.30 -1.17 -9.26
N ARG A 292 14.74 -0.60 -8.14
CA ARG A 292 14.99 0.84 -8.05
C ARG A 292 16.06 1.37 -9.00
N VAL A 293 17.13 0.60 -9.21
CA VAL A 293 18.16 0.96 -10.19
C VAL A 293 17.59 0.89 -11.62
N ALA A 294 16.72 -0.06 -11.93
CA ALA A 294 16.04 -0.12 -13.23
C ALA A 294 15.03 1.02 -13.43
N ASP A 295 14.51 1.60 -12.35
CA ASP A 295 13.54 2.70 -12.38
C ASP A 295 14.19 4.11 -12.38
N GLN A 296 15.52 4.22 -12.19
CA GLN A 296 16.23 5.51 -12.09
C GLN A 296 16.54 6.18 -13.44
N GLY A 297 16.48 5.43 -14.53
CA GLY A 297 16.78 5.89 -15.90
C GLY A 297 15.54 6.03 -16.78
N TYR A 298 15.73 6.56 -17.99
CA TYR A 298 14.69 6.53 -19.02
C TYR A 298 14.87 5.32 -19.94
N LEU A 299 13.77 4.85 -20.51
CA LEU A 299 13.80 3.82 -21.55
C LEU A 299 13.67 4.46 -22.93
N VAL A 300 14.41 3.90 -23.89
CA VAL A 300 14.31 4.22 -25.31
C VAL A 300 13.96 2.95 -26.08
N PRO A 301 12.92 2.98 -26.93
CA PRO A 301 12.60 1.83 -27.76
C PRO A 301 13.65 1.63 -28.86
N PHE A 302 13.86 0.38 -29.24
CA PHE A 302 14.55 0.02 -30.46
C PHE A 302 13.77 -1.06 -31.20
N LEU A 303 13.86 -1.06 -32.53
CA LEU A 303 13.26 -2.09 -33.36
C LEU A 303 14.35 -3.09 -33.78
N HIS A 304 14.12 -4.38 -33.57
CA HIS A 304 15.02 -5.43 -34.05
C HIS A 304 14.21 -6.56 -34.66
N LYS A 305 14.47 -6.87 -35.94
CA LYS A 305 13.76 -7.93 -36.70
C LYS A 305 12.22 -7.82 -36.63
N GLY A 306 11.71 -6.59 -36.61
CA GLY A 306 10.26 -6.32 -36.61
C GLY A 306 9.58 -6.32 -35.24
N HIS A 307 10.33 -6.55 -34.15
CA HIS A 307 9.82 -6.47 -32.78
C HIS A 307 10.52 -5.36 -32.00
N PHE A 308 9.80 -4.68 -31.13
CA PHE A 308 10.30 -3.65 -30.24
C PHE A 308 10.90 -4.25 -28.97
N GLY A 309 12.05 -3.71 -28.58
CA GLY A 309 12.66 -3.85 -27.26
C GLY A 309 12.96 -2.47 -26.66
N PHE A 310 13.48 -2.44 -25.45
CA PHE A 310 13.84 -1.20 -24.75
C PHE A 310 15.27 -1.25 -24.21
N MET A 311 15.96 -0.13 -24.28
CA MET A 311 17.29 0.07 -23.72
C MET A 311 17.32 1.26 -22.75
N ASP A 312 18.28 1.26 -21.84
CA ASP A 312 18.53 2.36 -20.90
C ASP A 312 19.32 3.51 -21.55
N GLU A 313 19.62 4.57 -20.78
CA GLU A 313 20.37 5.75 -21.22
C GLU A 313 21.81 5.46 -21.69
N ASP A 314 22.38 4.32 -21.28
CA ASP A 314 23.69 3.84 -21.72
C ASP A 314 23.59 2.92 -22.95
N GLY A 315 22.37 2.61 -23.39
CA GLY A 315 22.08 1.77 -24.54
C GLY A 315 22.13 0.28 -24.28
N LYS A 316 22.12 -0.13 -23.01
CA LYS A 316 22.04 -1.53 -22.62
C LYS A 316 20.58 -1.98 -22.69
N GLU A 317 20.35 -3.12 -23.34
CA GLU A 317 19.01 -3.70 -23.46
C GLU A 317 18.46 -4.08 -22.07
N VAL A 318 17.30 -3.50 -21.74
CA VAL A 318 16.52 -3.76 -20.52
C VAL A 318 15.40 -4.76 -20.82
N LEU A 319 14.77 -4.61 -21.98
CA LEU A 319 13.75 -5.52 -22.51
C LEU A 319 14.17 -6.00 -23.89
N ASP A 320 14.23 -7.32 -24.06
CA ASP A 320 14.50 -7.96 -25.34
C ASP A 320 13.42 -7.58 -26.38
N ALA A 321 13.81 -7.55 -27.65
CA ALA A 321 12.89 -7.28 -28.76
C ALA A 321 11.86 -8.39 -28.94
N ALA A 322 10.69 -8.24 -28.32
CA ALA A 322 9.61 -9.22 -28.30
C ALA A 322 8.20 -8.61 -28.40
N ILE A 323 8.10 -7.28 -28.48
CA ILE A 323 6.83 -6.56 -28.53
C ILE A 323 6.49 -6.27 -29.99
N ASP A 324 5.28 -6.65 -30.45
CA ASP A 324 4.91 -6.50 -31.86
C ASP A 324 4.57 -5.06 -32.25
N GLU A 325 3.90 -4.33 -31.35
CA GLU A 325 3.39 -2.98 -31.57
C GLU A 325 3.56 -2.13 -30.31
N LEU A 326 3.93 -0.86 -30.50
CA LEU A 326 4.02 0.16 -29.45
C LEU A 326 3.06 1.30 -29.75
N GLU A 327 2.51 1.90 -28.71
CA GLU A 327 1.80 3.16 -28.83
C GLU A 327 2.77 4.28 -29.22
N SER A 328 2.29 5.27 -29.97
CA SER A 328 3.12 6.36 -30.51
C SER A 328 3.82 7.17 -29.41
N GLU A 329 3.25 7.23 -28.21
CA GLU A 329 3.84 7.91 -27.05
C GLU A 329 5.18 7.31 -26.61
N TYR A 330 5.40 6.01 -26.81
CA TYR A 330 6.65 5.35 -26.42
C TYR A 330 7.76 5.53 -27.47
N LEU A 331 7.42 5.82 -28.74
CA LEU A 331 8.40 5.85 -29.84
C LEU A 331 9.49 6.90 -29.66
N CYS A 332 9.15 8.03 -29.06
CA CYS A 332 10.07 9.15 -28.86
C CYS A 332 11.00 8.96 -27.64
N GLY A 333 10.94 7.83 -26.95
CA GLY A 333 11.80 7.54 -25.80
C GLY A 333 11.52 8.44 -24.59
N ASN A 334 12.56 8.67 -23.78
CA ASN A 334 12.46 9.37 -22.50
C ASN A 334 11.36 8.83 -21.57
N ILE A 335 11.13 7.52 -21.60
CA ILE A 335 10.05 6.85 -20.86
C ILE A 335 10.48 6.68 -19.41
N HIS A 336 9.73 7.26 -18.48
CA HIS A 336 9.99 7.24 -17.03
C HIS A 336 8.99 6.39 -16.24
N GLU A 337 7.95 5.90 -16.92
CA GLU A 337 6.87 5.08 -16.37
C GLU A 337 7.41 3.74 -15.91
N ASP A 338 7.06 3.31 -14.69
CA ASP A 338 7.46 2.04 -14.08
C ASP A 338 6.73 0.81 -14.69
N ILE A 339 5.70 1.09 -15.49
CA ILE A 339 4.92 0.12 -16.26
C ILE A 339 4.78 0.59 -17.71
N LEU A 340 4.72 -0.38 -18.63
CA LEU A 340 4.44 -0.18 -20.05
C LEU A 340 3.04 -0.69 -20.36
N ILE A 341 2.22 0.18 -20.97
CA ILE A 341 0.88 -0.17 -21.43
C ILE A 341 1.01 -0.71 -22.85
N LEU A 342 0.61 -1.98 -23.04
CA LEU A 342 0.66 -2.66 -24.33
C LEU A 342 -0.76 -3.02 -24.77
N PRO A 343 -1.02 -3.20 -26.08
CA PRO A 343 -2.35 -3.54 -26.57
C PRO A 343 -2.96 -4.80 -25.91
N ASN A 344 -2.12 -5.76 -25.54
CA ASN A 344 -2.54 -7.06 -24.97
C ASN A 344 -2.20 -7.24 -23.48
N GLY A 345 -1.79 -6.18 -22.78
CA GLY A 345 -1.54 -6.24 -21.34
C GLY A 345 -0.73 -5.09 -20.78
N ILE A 346 -0.38 -5.21 -19.49
CA ILE A 346 0.48 -4.25 -18.80
C ILE A 346 1.73 -5.00 -18.36
N MET A 347 2.90 -4.44 -18.65
CA MET A 347 4.19 -5.04 -18.35
C MET A 347 5.01 -4.12 -17.42
N ALA A 348 5.67 -4.67 -16.41
CA ALA A 348 6.65 -3.92 -15.63
C ALA A 348 7.96 -3.74 -16.41
N ARG A 349 8.78 -2.75 -16.05
CA ARG A 349 10.12 -2.52 -16.66
C ARG A 349 11.06 -3.73 -16.65
N ASN A 350 10.86 -4.66 -15.71
CA ASN A 350 11.64 -5.90 -15.62
C ASN A 350 11.11 -7.05 -16.49
N GLY A 351 10.11 -6.79 -17.35
CA GLY A 351 9.50 -7.76 -18.27
C GLY A 351 8.39 -8.61 -17.66
N VAL A 352 8.04 -8.42 -16.39
CA VAL A 352 6.95 -9.16 -15.75
C VAL A 352 5.60 -8.63 -16.24
N MET A 353 4.78 -9.51 -16.82
CA MET A 353 3.39 -9.19 -17.17
C MET A 353 2.54 -9.03 -15.90
N ILE A 354 2.11 -7.80 -15.63
CA ILE A 354 1.24 -7.42 -14.50
C ILE A 354 -0.21 -7.79 -14.82
N TYR A 355 -0.65 -7.54 -16.05
CA TYR A 355 -2.00 -7.80 -16.52
C TYR A 355 -1.97 -8.41 -17.93
N ARG A 356 -2.86 -9.38 -18.20
CA ARG A 356 -3.02 -10.00 -19.53
C ARG A 356 -4.45 -9.81 -20.00
N GLY A 357 -4.61 -9.23 -21.19
CA GLY A 357 -5.90 -8.92 -21.80
C GLY A 357 -5.84 -7.60 -22.55
N ALA A 358 -6.85 -7.33 -23.38
CA ALA A 358 -6.98 -6.04 -24.06
C ALA A 358 -7.03 -4.91 -23.03
N VAL A 359 -6.25 -3.85 -23.27
CA VAL A 359 -6.21 -2.64 -22.44
C VAL A 359 -6.66 -1.47 -23.30
N SER A 360 -7.78 -0.86 -22.93
CA SER A 360 -8.31 0.35 -23.58
C SER A 360 -8.02 1.63 -22.79
N GLY A 361 -7.61 1.49 -21.53
CA GLY A 361 -7.29 2.61 -20.66
C GLY A 361 -6.78 2.15 -19.29
N VAL A 362 -5.91 2.94 -18.69
CA VAL A 362 -5.36 2.71 -17.35
C VAL A 362 -5.39 4.01 -16.57
N GLU A 363 -5.90 3.97 -15.34
CA GLU A 363 -5.85 5.09 -14.39
C GLU A 363 -5.02 4.66 -13.17
N ASP A 364 -4.00 5.43 -12.81
CA ASP A 364 -3.25 5.22 -11.56
C ASP A 364 -4.06 5.78 -10.39
N LEU A 365 -4.48 4.90 -9.49
CA LEU A 365 -5.28 5.25 -8.31
C LEU A 365 -4.41 5.70 -7.13
N GLY A 366 -3.09 5.46 -7.18
CA GLY A 366 -2.14 5.65 -6.09
C GLY A 366 -1.87 4.38 -5.28
N ALA A 367 -0.79 4.42 -4.49
CA ALA A 367 -0.28 3.29 -3.69
C ALA A 367 -0.07 2.00 -4.50
N GLY A 368 0.31 2.14 -5.79
CA GLY A 368 0.55 1.02 -6.70
C GLY A 368 -0.72 0.37 -7.27
N PHE A 369 -1.92 0.88 -7.01
CA PHE A 369 -3.16 0.36 -7.59
C PHE A 369 -3.53 1.07 -8.89
N LEU A 370 -3.96 0.29 -9.87
CA LEU A 370 -4.38 0.73 -11.19
C LEU A 370 -5.84 0.32 -11.42
N LEU A 371 -6.62 1.18 -12.07
CA LEU A 371 -7.90 0.82 -12.67
C LEU A 371 -7.67 0.51 -14.15
N VAL A 372 -7.71 -0.77 -14.49
CA VAL A 372 -7.45 -1.27 -15.85
C VAL A 372 -8.79 -1.47 -16.55
N GLN A 373 -9.03 -0.70 -17.60
CA GLN A 373 -10.18 -0.82 -18.48
C GLN A 373 -9.83 -1.75 -19.63
N GLY A 374 -10.58 -2.85 -19.77
CA GLY A 374 -10.49 -3.75 -20.92
C GLY A 374 -11.85 -3.92 -21.59
N ASP A 375 -11.86 -4.49 -22.80
CA ASP A 375 -13.04 -4.52 -23.68
C ASP A 375 -14.32 -5.09 -23.04
N ALA A 376 -14.18 -6.07 -22.14
CA ALA A 376 -15.32 -6.74 -21.50
C ALA A 376 -15.47 -6.41 -20.01
N CYS A 377 -14.42 -5.93 -19.35
CA CYS A 377 -14.35 -5.89 -17.89
C CYS A 377 -13.29 -4.93 -17.40
N THR A 378 -13.68 -3.97 -16.57
CA THR A 378 -12.76 -3.14 -15.80
C THR A 378 -12.36 -3.85 -14.51
N ARG A 379 -11.08 -3.78 -14.13
CA ARG A 379 -10.53 -4.41 -12.92
C ARG A 379 -9.61 -3.46 -12.17
N VAL A 380 -9.57 -3.62 -10.84
CA VAL A 380 -8.52 -3.02 -10.01
C VAL A 380 -7.34 -4.00 -9.97
N VAL A 381 -6.15 -3.54 -10.30
CA VAL A 381 -4.93 -4.35 -10.37
C VAL A 381 -3.80 -3.58 -9.70
N HIS A 382 -3.11 -4.18 -8.75
CA HIS A 382 -1.89 -3.60 -8.19
C HIS A 382 -0.71 -3.86 -9.15
N LYS A 383 0.30 -2.97 -9.19
CA LYS A 383 1.52 -3.09 -10.04
C LYS A 383 2.34 -4.38 -9.83
N THR A 384 1.97 -5.18 -8.84
CA THR A 384 2.54 -6.52 -8.57
C THR A 384 1.77 -7.67 -9.23
N GLY A 385 0.65 -7.37 -9.91
CA GLY A 385 -0.31 -8.33 -10.43
C GLY A 385 -1.36 -8.78 -9.40
N PHE A 386 -1.36 -8.24 -8.18
CA PHE A 386 -2.39 -8.56 -7.17
C PHE A 386 -3.74 -7.93 -7.55
N ILE A 387 -4.81 -8.72 -7.46
CA ILE A 387 -6.18 -8.31 -7.78
C ILE A 387 -7.02 -8.39 -6.49
N PRO A 388 -7.44 -7.26 -5.89
CA PRO A 388 -8.17 -7.25 -4.63
C PRO A 388 -9.63 -7.71 -4.74
N LEU A 389 -10.16 -7.82 -5.97
CA LEU A 389 -11.52 -8.26 -6.26
C LEU A 389 -11.59 -8.94 -7.63
N ASP A 390 -12.00 -10.21 -7.66
CA ASP A 390 -12.03 -11.01 -8.90
C ASP A 390 -13.15 -10.62 -9.89
N SER A 391 -14.19 -9.91 -9.42
CA SER A 391 -15.32 -9.47 -10.26
C SER A 391 -15.04 -8.15 -10.98
N CYS A 392 -15.75 -7.91 -12.10
CA CYS A 392 -15.69 -6.62 -12.79
C CYS A 392 -16.18 -5.47 -11.89
N VAL A 393 -15.55 -4.31 -12.05
CA VAL A 393 -15.88 -3.09 -11.32
C VAL A 393 -16.37 -2.02 -12.28
N GLN A 394 -17.13 -1.05 -11.77
CA GLN A 394 -17.53 0.13 -12.55
C GLN A 394 -16.55 1.29 -12.36
N ASP A 395 -16.00 1.43 -11.15
CA ASP A 395 -15.11 2.52 -10.76
C ASP A 395 -14.33 2.11 -9.49
N ALA A 396 -13.19 2.74 -9.22
CA ALA A 396 -12.44 2.58 -7.98
C ALA A 396 -11.62 3.84 -7.67
N ARG A 397 -11.33 4.06 -6.38
CA ARG A 397 -10.46 5.15 -5.94
C ARG A 397 -9.80 4.85 -4.60
N MET A 398 -8.69 5.52 -4.33
CA MET A 398 -8.03 5.45 -3.02
C MET A 398 -8.66 6.43 -2.03
N LEU A 399 -8.84 5.97 -0.80
CA LEU A 399 -9.22 6.80 0.34
C LEU A 399 -7.95 7.21 1.09
N SER A 400 -7.43 8.40 0.77
CA SER A 400 -6.20 8.98 1.33
C SER A 400 -5.00 8.03 1.30
N SER A 401 -4.87 7.27 0.20
CA SER A 401 -3.82 6.27 -0.04
C SER A 401 -3.74 5.13 1.00
N ARG A 402 -4.80 4.89 1.79
CA ARG A 402 -4.82 3.85 2.84
C ARG A 402 -5.83 2.72 2.59
N LEU A 403 -6.97 3.03 1.98
CA LEU A 403 -8.04 2.04 1.72
C LEU A 403 -8.51 2.16 0.27
N LEU A 404 -9.07 1.07 -0.26
CA LEU A 404 -9.66 1.03 -1.59
C LEU A 404 -11.17 1.18 -1.51
N ALA A 405 -11.72 2.21 -2.15
CA ALA A 405 -13.15 2.30 -2.42
C ALA A 405 -13.41 1.73 -3.82
N ILE A 406 -14.30 0.75 -3.93
CA ILE A 406 -14.63 0.07 -5.19
C ILE A 406 -16.13 0.11 -5.43
N ARG A 407 -16.52 0.51 -6.64
CA ARG A 407 -17.91 0.59 -7.08
C ARG A 407 -18.31 -0.62 -7.89
N THR A 408 -19.36 -1.31 -7.43
CA THR A 408 -19.98 -2.46 -8.10
C THR A 408 -21.49 -2.35 -7.99
N ASN A 409 -22.23 -2.64 -9.06
CA ASN A 409 -23.70 -2.57 -9.10
C ASN A 409 -24.22 -1.21 -8.57
N ASP A 410 -23.61 -0.13 -9.05
CA ASP A 410 -23.85 1.28 -8.71
C ASP A 410 -23.60 1.67 -7.25
N HIS A 411 -23.09 0.77 -6.41
CA HIS A 411 -22.81 1.02 -5.01
C HIS A 411 -21.34 0.88 -4.64
N TRP A 412 -20.90 1.71 -3.70
CA TRP A 412 -19.53 1.72 -3.19
C TRP A 412 -19.35 0.78 -2.01
N SER A 413 -18.23 0.06 -2.03
CA SER A 413 -17.69 -0.75 -0.95
C SER A 413 -16.30 -0.25 -0.57
N VAL A 414 -15.84 -0.56 0.64
CA VAL A 414 -14.49 -0.21 1.10
C VAL A 414 -13.74 -1.47 1.49
N ARG A 415 -12.49 -1.58 1.03
CA ARG A 415 -11.59 -2.70 1.28
C ARG A 415 -10.24 -2.24 1.80
N THR A 416 -9.55 -3.12 2.51
CA THR A 416 -8.12 -2.96 2.81
C THR A 416 -7.30 -3.08 1.52
N LEU A 417 -6.04 -2.65 1.57
CA LEU A 417 -5.10 -2.84 0.45
C LEU A 417 -4.81 -4.33 0.18
N ALA A 418 -5.00 -5.19 1.17
CA ALA A 418 -4.93 -6.64 1.04
C ALA A 418 -6.23 -7.27 0.50
N GLY A 419 -7.26 -6.47 0.17
CA GLY A 419 -8.50 -6.92 -0.44
C GLY A 419 -9.63 -7.32 0.52
N ARG A 420 -9.43 -7.26 1.85
CA ARG A 420 -10.47 -7.60 2.84
C ARG A 420 -11.59 -6.57 2.83
N LEU A 421 -12.85 -7.02 2.81
CA LEU A 421 -14.02 -6.15 2.83
C LEU A 421 -14.23 -5.53 4.22
N LEU A 422 -14.33 -4.21 4.29
CA LEU A 422 -14.62 -3.44 5.51
C LEU A 422 -16.06 -2.91 5.50
N LEU A 423 -16.45 -2.24 4.41
CA LEU A 423 -17.82 -1.72 4.21
C LEU A 423 -18.44 -2.36 2.98
N GLY A 424 -19.61 -2.99 3.14
CA GLY A 424 -20.34 -3.62 2.03
C GLY A 424 -20.87 -2.62 0.99
N ALA A 425 -21.12 -3.11 -0.23
CA ALA A 425 -21.62 -2.36 -1.38
C ALA A 425 -23.08 -1.89 -1.17
N SER A 426 -23.26 -0.85 -0.37
CA SER A 426 -24.59 -0.30 -0.03
C SER A 426 -24.61 1.22 0.09
N TRP A 427 -23.50 1.88 -0.27
CA TRP A 427 -23.32 3.32 -0.22
C TRP A 427 -23.46 3.92 -1.61
N ASP A 428 -24.07 5.10 -1.70
CA ASP A 428 -24.22 5.82 -2.98
C ASP A 428 -22.91 6.49 -3.39
N ASP A 429 -22.10 6.91 -2.41
CA ASP A 429 -20.75 7.45 -2.60
C ASP A 429 -19.90 7.27 -1.33
N VAL A 430 -18.60 7.10 -1.53
CA VAL A 430 -17.59 7.04 -0.47
C VAL A 430 -16.36 7.82 -0.90
N GLN A 431 -15.97 8.79 -0.08
CA GLN A 431 -14.79 9.63 -0.33
C GLN A 431 -14.05 9.93 0.97
N ALA A 432 -12.81 10.41 0.85
CA ALA A 432 -12.00 10.79 2.00
C ALA A 432 -11.48 12.23 1.86
N ALA A 433 -11.35 12.90 2.99
CA ALA A 433 -10.74 14.22 3.11
C ALA A 433 -9.75 14.18 4.28
N GLY A 434 -8.51 13.78 3.99
CA GLY A 434 -7.52 13.43 4.99
C GLY A 434 -7.90 12.13 5.71
N ASN A 435 -7.89 12.14 7.03
CA ASN A 435 -8.30 11.02 7.88
C ASN A 435 -9.82 10.81 7.96
N VAL A 436 -10.63 11.79 7.55
CA VAL A 436 -12.10 11.70 7.62
C VAL A 436 -12.66 11.00 6.38
N VAL A 437 -13.45 9.96 6.60
CA VAL A 437 -14.23 9.26 5.58
C VAL A 437 -15.65 9.80 5.57
N ILE A 438 -16.11 10.20 4.38
CA ILE A 438 -17.44 10.74 4.13
C ILE A 438 -18.24 9.67 3.39
N LEU A 439 -19.30 9.19 4.01
CA LEU A 439 -20.19 8.16 3.48
C LEU A 439 -21.52 8.81 3.06
N LYS A 440 -21.98 8.59 1.83
CA LYS A 440 -23.27 9.10 1.34
C LYS A 440 -24.27 7.96 1.12
N LYS A 441 -25.51 8.16 1.60
CA LYS A 441 -26.65 7.27 1.33
C LYS A 441 -27.97 8.03 1.40
N ASN A 442 -28.82 7.91 0.38
CA ASN A 442 -30.13 8.56 0.30
C ASN A 442 -30.08 10.08 0.56
N GLU A 443 -29.15 10.79 -0.10
CA GLU A 443 -28.92 12.25 0.07
C GLU A 443 -28.58 12.70 1.51
N LYS A 444 -28.13 11.76 2.34
CA LYS A 444 -27.60 12.00 3.68
C LYS A 444 -26.15 11.58 3.76
N TYR A 445 -25.43 12.22 4.69
CA TYR A 445 -24.00 12.00 4.88
C TYR A 445 -23.72 11.54 6.30
N TRP A 446 -22.76 10.62 6.44
CA TRP A 446 -22.19 10.16 7.70
C TRP A 446 -20.68 10.39 7.66
N LEU A 447 -20.12 10.71 8.82
CA LEU A 447 -18.69 10.92 8.99
C LEU A 447 -18.10 9.86 9.93
N THR A 448 -16.93 9.37 9.57
CA THR A 448 -16.10 8.48 10.39
C THR A 448 -14.63 8.73 10.07
N THR A 449 -13.70 8.02 10.70
CA THR A 449 -12.27 8.12 10.40
C THR A 449 -11.75 6.85 9.72
N LEU A 450 -10.64 6.95 8.99
CA LEU A 450 -9.98 5.79 8.38
C LEU A 450 -9.61 4.73 9.44
N GLU A 451 -9.19 5.16 10.62
CA GLU A 451 -8.88 4.29 11.75
C GLU A 451 -10.11 3.51 12.22
N GLN A 452 -11.25 4.18 12.39
CA GLN A 452 -12.50 3.52 12.79
C GLN A 452 -12.99 2.52 11.73
N VAL A 453 -12.82 2.83 10.44
CA VAL A 453 -13.16 1.91 9.34
C VAL A 453 -12.22 0.70 9.32
N ALA A 454 -10.92 0.90 9.56
CA ALA A 454 -9.94 -0.19 9.64
C ALA A 454 -10.23 -1.17 10.78
N CYS A 455 -10.70 -0.68 11.94
CA CYS A 455 -11.08 -1.52 13.07
C CYS A 455 -12.20 -2.52 12.77
N ILE A 456 -13.00 -2.32 11.71
CA ILE A 456 -14.02 -3.29 11.25
C ILE A 456 -13.37 -4.62 10.84
N ALA A 457 -12.12 -4.61 10.37
CA ALA A 457 -11.39 -5.83 10.03
C ALA A 457 -11.31 -6.79 11.22
N ASP A 458 -11.21 -6.24 12.43
CA ASP A 458 -11.17 -6.92 13.73
C ASP A 458 -12.54 -6.90 14.43
N GLN A 459 -13.64 -6.91 13.66
CA GLN A 459 -15.03 -7.00 14.13
C GLN A 459 -15.50 -5.87 15.08
N GLN A 460 -14.78 -4.74 15.13
CA GLN A 460 -15.24 -3.59 15.91
C GLN A 460 -16.42 -2.90 15.19
N PRO A 461 -17.52 -2.56 15.90
CA PRO A 461 -18.68 -1.93 15.27
C PRO A 461 -18.37 -0.48 14.86
N LEU A 462 -18.83 -0.09 13.67
CA LEU A 462 -18.72 1.28 13.20
C LEU A 462 -19.76 2.17 13.89
N GLY A 463 -19.31 3.08 14.75
CA GLY A 463 -20.15 3.99 15.53
C GLY A 463 -20.73 5.18 14.75
N LEU A 464 -21.50 4.94 13.68
CA LEU A 464 -22.15 6.01 12.91
C LEU A 464 -23.34 6.60 13.68
N ARG A 465 -23.14 7.77 14.32
CA ARG A 465 -24.20 8.42 15.12
C ARG A 465 -24.77 9.67 14.47
N ASP A 466 -23.93 10.53 13.90
CA ASP A 466 -24.36 11.82 13.37
C ASP A 466 -24.73 11.74 11.89
N VAL A 467 -25.83 12.41 11.54
CA VAL A 467 -26.37 12.46 10.17
C VAL A 467 -26.39 13.90 9.69
N PHE A 468 -25.76 14.14 8.55
CA PHE A 468 -25.63 15.47 7.96
C PHE A 468 -26.42 15.59 6.64
N ASN A 469 -26.87 16.80 6.34
CA ASN A 469 -27.51 17.15 5.08
C ASN A 469 -26.49 17.47 3.96
N ASP A 470 -25.30 17.94 4.33
CA ASP A 470 -24.22 18.26 3.39
C ASP A 470 -22.88 18.24 4.12
N VAL A 471 -21.80 17.83 3.44
CA VAL A 471 -20.45 17.72 3.98
C VAL A 471 -19.46 18.06 2.87
N LYS A 472 -18.48 18.92 3.16
CA LYS A 472 -17.47 19.35 2.18
C LYS A 472 -16.09 19.52 2.82
N PRO A 473 -15.00 19.26 2.08
CA PRO A 473 -13.66 19.64 2.51
C PRO A 473 -13.57 21.15 2.78
N TRP A 474 -12.78 21.53 3.79
CA TRP A 474 -12.51 22.90 4.21
C TRP A 474 -10.99 23.15 4.29
N PRO A 475 -10.50 24.39 4.07
CA PRO A 475 -9.07 24.70 4.16
C PRO A 475 -8.40 24.20 5.45
N ASN A 476 -7.09 23.95 5.37
CA ASN A 476 -6.26 23.41 6.45
C ASN A 476 -6.66 22.00 6.90
N GLY A 477 -7.25 21.21 5.99
CA GLY A 477 -7.67 19.84 6.27
C GLY A 477 -8.81 19.80 7.28
N LEU A 478 -9.72 20.77 7.28
CA LEU A 478 -10.92 20.71 8.11
C LEU A 478 -12.11 20.20 7.28
N ILE A 479 -13.24 19.93 7.95
CA ILE A 479 -14.45 19.45 7.29
C ILE A 479 -15.62 20.35 7.65
N TRP A 480 -16.23 20.99 6.67
CA TRP A 480 -17.48 21.72 6.86
C TRP A 480 -18.66 20.76 6.76
N PHE A 481 -19.66 20.96 7.61
CA PHE A 481 -20.90 20.19 7.58
C PHE A 481 -22.11 21.07 7.80
N ARG A 482 -23.26 20.56 7.34
CA ARG A 482 -24.58 21.14 7.60
C ARG A 482 -25.54 20.09 8.13
N ALA A 483 -26.15 20.36 9.28
CA ALA A 483 -27.21 19.57 9.88
C ALA A 483 -28.47 20.44 10.02
N GLY A 484 -29.46 20.22 9.16
CA GLY A 484 -30.64 21.07 9.02
C GLY A 484 -30.26 22.50 8.59
N SER A 485 -30.56 23.46 9.45
CA SER A 485 -30.20 24.88 9.30
C SER A 485 -28.87 25.26 9.97
N HIS A 486 -28.19 24.31 10.61
CA HIS A 486 -26.97 24.56 11.36
C HIS A 486 -25.73 24.20 10.55
N GLU A 487 -24.74 25.08 10.54
CA GLU A 487 -23.43 24.88 9.91
C GLU A 487 -22.32 24.86 10.96
N GLY A 488 -21.32 24.01 10.76
CA GLY A 488 -20.17 23.87 11.64
C GLY A 488 -18.94 23.34 10.88
N VAL A 489 -17.82 23.25 11.59
CA VAL A 489 -16.55 22.74 11.07
C VAL A 489 -15.94 21.74 12.06
N LEU A 490 -15.47 20.61 11.56
CA LEU A 490 -14.82 19.54 12.31
C LEU A 490 -13.34 19.43 11.93
N GLY A 491 -12.54 18.97 12.88
CA GLY A 491 -11.15 18.55 12.69
C GLY A 491 -11.04 17.14 12.10
N GLN A 492 -9.80 16.70 11.92
CA GLN A 492 -9.44 15.39 11.36
C GLN A 492 -9.70 14.20 12.30
N HIS A 493 -10.04 14.48 13.56
CA HIS A 493 -10.49 13.50 14.56
C HIS A 493 -11.99 13.65 14.88
N LEU A 494 -12.74 14.39 14.05
CA LEU A 494 -14.15 14.73 14.24
C LEU A 494 -14.44 15.56 15.50
N ASP A 495 -13.42 16.22 16.04
CA ASP A 495 -13.54 17.22 17.09
C ASP A 495 -14.10 18.54 16.54
N ILE A 496 -14.94 19.22 17.33
CA ILE A 496 -15.62 20.43 16.89
C ILE A 496 -14.66 21.62 16.91
N GLN A 497 -14.36 22.15 15.73
CA GLN A 497 -13.54 23.36 15.54
C GLN A 497 -14.39 24.63 15.47
N VAL A 498 -15.54 24.55 14.78
CA VAL A 498 -16.58 25.59 14.79
C VAL A 498 -17.90 24.94 15.16
N PRO A 499 -18.56 25.37 16.25
CA PRO A 499 -19.79 24.74 16.73
C PRO A 499 -20.93 24.89 15.73
N ALA A 500 -21.76 23.84 15.62
CA ALA A 500 -22.96 23.85 14.80
C ALA A 500 -23.95 24.90 15.31
N ARG A 501 -24.17 25.95 14.51
CA ARG A 501 -25.12 27.04 14.81
C ARG A 501 -25.87 27.44 13.54
N GLN A 502 -27.00 28.13 13.69
CA GLN A 502 -27.67 28.76 12.55
C GLN A 502 -26.84 29.96 12.05
N GLN A 503 -25.91 29.68 11.13
CA GLN A 503 -24.95 30.63 10.58
C GLN A 503 -24.56 30.22 9.15
N ARG A 504 -23.92 31.13 8.42
CA ARG A 504 -23.21 30.85 7.16
C ARG A 504 -21.72 31.00 7.37
N LEU A 505 -20.94 29.99 7.01
CA LEU A 505 -19.48 30.00 7.20
C LEU A 505 -18.76 30.32 5.89
N ALA A 506 -17.71 31.15 5.97
CA ALA A 506 -16.75 31.41 4.91
C ALA A 506 -15.31 31.19 5.44
N PRO A 507 -14.41 30.60 4.64
CA PRO A 507 -13.01 30.43 5.04
C PRO A 507 -12.29 31.77 5.14
N ALA A 508 -11.39 31.90 6.12
CA ALA A 508 -10.53 33.08 6.32
C ALA A 508 -9.14 32.66 6.80
N PHE A 509 -8.11 33.49 6.59
CA PHE A 509 -6.72 33.18 6.96
C PHE A 509 -6.52 32.85 8.45
N PHE A 510 -7.45 33.31 9.30
CA PHE A 510 -7.45 33.07 10.74
C PHE A 510 -8.36 31.91 11.19
N GLY A 511 -9.07 31.23 10.28
CA GLY A 511 -9.99 30.14 10.59
C GLY A 511 -11.29 30.23 9.80
N ALA A 512 -12.32 30.85 10.37
CA ALA A 512 -13.60 31.06 9.71
C ALA A 512 -14.26 32.39 10.07
N LEU A 513 -14.95 32.99 9.10
CA LEU A 513 -15.89 34.08 9.31
C LEU A 513 -17.30 33.52 9.23
N ALA A 514 -18.10 33.74 10.27
CA ALA A 514 -19.50 33.35 10.29
C ALA A 514 -20.42 34.55 10.16
N THR A 515 -21.51 34.39 9.41
CA THR A 515 -22.63 35.34 9.36
C THR A 515 -23.84 34.71 10.02
N THR A 516 -24.33 35.30 11.10
CA THR A 516 -25.50 34.84 11.85
C THR A 516 -26.81 35.26 11.16
N ALA A 517 -27.94 34.69 11.60
CA ALA A 517 -29.25 34.97 11.02
C ALA A 517 -29.69 36.45 11.12
N ASP A 518 -29.21 37.18 12.13
CA ASP A 518 -29.38 38.63 12.34
C ASP A 518 -28.33 39.46 11.56
N THR A 519 -27.65 38.88 10.57
CA THR A 519 -26.62 39.48 9.71
C THR A 519 -25.34 39.92 10.40
N ARG A 520 -25.18 39.67 11.70
CA ARG A 520 -23.94 39.94 12.42
C ARG A 520 -22.85 38.94 12.03
N GLN A 521 -21.60 39.34 12.23
CA GLN A 521 -20.42 38.60 11.81
C GLN A 521 -19.53 38.22 13.00
N ILE A 522 -19.17 36.95 13.10
CA ILE A 522 -18.36 36.38 14.18
C ILE A 522 -17.07 35.80 13.59
N LEU A 523 -15.95 36.13 14.20
CA LEU A 523 -14.64 35.58 13.85
C LEU A 523 -14.37 34.34 14.71
N TYR A 524 -14.09 33.21 14.06
CA TYR A 524 -13.60 31.99 14.69
C TYR A 524 -12.11 31.85 14.37
N ASP A 525 -11.26 32.02 15.39
CA ASP A 525 -9.83 31.77 15.32
C ASP A 525 -9.54 30.26 15.43
N THR A 526 -8.58 29.75 14.65
CA THR A 526 -7.95 28.42 14.80
C THR A 526 -7.57 28.03 16.25
N ARG A 527 -7.32 28.98 17.15
CA ARG A 527 -7.05 28.76 18.59
C ARG A 527 -8.33 28.70 19.44
N HIS A 528 -9.48 28.48 18.82
CA HIS A 528 -10.78 28.26 19.47
C HIS A 528 -11.29 29.46 20.28
N LYS A 529 -10.81 30.67 19.96
CA LYS A 529 -11.31 31.93 20.54
C LYS A 529 -12.33 32.54 19.58
N THR A 530 -13.49 32.91 20.11
CA THR A 530 -14.56 33.61 19.39
C THR A 530 -14.59 35.07 19.80
N ALA A 531 -14.68 35.98 18.83
CA ALA A 531 -14.96 37.38 19.10
C ALA A 531 -16.46 37.63 19.32
N ASP A 532 -16.80 38.77 19.94
CA ASP A 532 -18.18 39.26 19.96
C ASP A 532 -18.69 39.53 18.54
N PRO A 533 -20.01 39.42 18.27
CA PRO A 533 -20.53 39.63 16.93
C PRO A 533 -20.46 41.11 16.51
N TYR A 534 -19.96 41.35 15.30
CA TYR A 534 -19.82 42.66 14.67
C TYR A 534 -20.91 42.90 13.62
N ASP A 535 -21.22 44.16 13.32
CA ASP A 535 -22.19 44.54 12.27
C ASP A 535 -21.62 44.34 10.86
N SER A 536 -20.32 44.55 10.68
CA SER A 536 -19.63 44.32 9.40
C SER A 536 -18.13 44.08 9.58
N VAL A 537 -17.55 43.19 8.79
CA VAL A 537 -16.16 42.76 8.85
C VAL A 537 -15.55 42.79 7.44
N ALA A 538 -14.38 43.41 7.30
CA ALA A 538 -13.55 43.39 6.10
C ALA A 538 -12.19 42.75 6.42
N VAL A 539 -11.83 41.72 5.68
CA VAL A 539 -10.60 40.92 5.88
C VAL A 539 -9.54 41.37 4.89
N ASN A 540 -8.38 41.81 5.37
CA ASN A 540 -7.22 42.23 4.55
C ASN A 540 -5.94 41.82 5.26
N GLU A 541 -5.45 40.60 4.99
CA GLU A 541 -4.33 40.00 5.71
C GLU A 541 -3.11 40.94 5.83
N PRO A 542 -2.56 41.15 7.04
CA PRO A 542 -2.86 40.47 8.31
C PRO A 542 -4.01 41.10 9.13
N TRP A 543 -4.62 42.16 8.63
CA TRP A 543 -5.61 42.99 9.33
C TRP A 543 -7.05 42.49 9.13
N VAL A 544 -7.87 42.70 10.16
CA VAL A 544 -9.32 42.57 10.05
C VAL A 544 -9.96 43.82 10.61
N ALA A 545 -10.74 44.51 9.78
CA ALA A 545 -11.54 45.65 10.20
C ALA A 545 -12.93 45.18 10.58
N ALA A 546 -13.39 45.46 11.79
CA ALA A 546 -14.67 44.99 12.31
C ALA A 546 -15.45 46.17 12.90
N LYS A 547 -16.71 46.34 12.51
CA LYS A 547 -17.57 47.45 12.95
C LYS A 547 -18.54 46.99 14.04
N ALA A 548 -18.65 47.73 15.12
CA ALA A 548 -19.72 47.56 16.12
C ALA A 548 -20.36 48.92 16.41
N GLY A 549 -21.65 49.07 16.11
CA GLY A 549 -22.35 50.35 16.17
C GLY A 549 -21.72 51.39 15.23
N TYR A 550 -21.21 52.47 15.81
CA TYR A 550 -20.56 53.57 15.08
C TYR A 550 -19.03 53.50 15.07
N THR A 551 -18.44 52.50 15.74
CA THR A 551 -16.99 52.39 15.91
C THR A 551 -16.41 51.26 15.06
N TRP A 552 -15.27 51.54 14.43
CA TRP A 552 -14.45 50.55 13.72
C TRP A 552 -13.31 50.07 14.62
N HIS A 553 -13.16 48.76 14.72
CA HIS A 553 -12.09 48.07 15.44
C HIS A 553 -11.14 47.44 14.43
N LEU A 554 -9.84 47.69 14.61
CA LEU A 554 -8.79 47.01 13.85
C LEU A 554 -8.26 45.82 14.66
N LEU A 555 -8.30 44.63 14.07
CA LEU A 555 -7.94 43.36 14.70
C LEU A 555 -6.76 42.71 13.99
N LEU A 556 -5.93 41.99 14.75
CA LEU A 556 -4.83 41.13 14.28
C LEU A 556 -5.02 39.71 14.84
N PRO A 557 -5.93 38.90 14.26
CA PRO A 557 -6.36 37.64 14.86
C PRO A 557 -5.20 36.68 15.16
N MET A 558 -4.14 36.64 14.35
CA MET A 558 -3.02 35.71 14.55
C MET A 558 -2.09 36.09 15.72
N ARG A 559 -1.97 37.36 16.10
CA ARG A 559 -0.93 37.82 17.06
C ARG A 559 -1.36 37.88 18.53
N GLN A 560 -2.60 37.49 18.88
CA GLN A 560 -3.15 37.46 20.26
C GLN A 560 -3.24 38.83 20.98
N ALA A 561 -2.39 39.79 20.62
CA ALA A 561 -2.48 41.19 21.01
C ALA A 561 -3.54 41.90 20.16
N ILE A 562 -4.72 42.08 20.73
CA ILE A 562 -5.67 43.10 20.29
C ILE A 562 -5.03 44.46 20.64
N ALA A 563 -4.52 45.18 19.63
CA ALA A 563 -3.99 46.53 19.77
C ALA A 563 -4.80 47.46 18.84
N ILE A 564 -5.96 47.94 19.29
CA ILE A 564 -6.22 49.19 20.05
C ILE A 564 -6.46 50.35 19.09
N ALA A 565 -7.70 50.55 18.69
CA ALA A 565 -8.39 51.84 18.74
C ALA A 565 -9.77 51.72 18.09
N ASP A 566 -10.75 52.35 18.73
CA ASP A 566 -12.04 52.65 18.11
C ASP A 566 -11.83 53.81 17.15
N TYR A 567 -12.14 53.60 15.89
CA TYR A 567 -12.02 54.60 14.83
C TYR A 567 -13.38 55.04 14.32
N ASP A 568 -13.50 56.31 13.95
CA ASP A 568 -14.69 56.85 13.27
C ASP A 568 -14.77 56.31 11.83
N SER A 569 -13.61 56.15 11.18
CA SER A 569 -13.49 55.50 9.88
C SER A 569 -12.15 54.79 9.74
N LEU A 570 -12.11 53.74 8.90
CA LEU A 570 -10.93 52.93 8.69
C LEU A 570 -10.86 52.46 7.23
N TYR A 571 -9.67 52.48 6.64
CA TYR A 571 -9.40 51.94 5.31
C TYR A 571 -8.03 51.27 5.24
N MET A 572 -7.85 50.40 4.25
CA MET A 572 -6.57 49.73 4.02
C MET A 572 -5.78 50.43 2.92
N ALA A 573 -4.46 50.56 3.14
CA ALA A 573 -3.50 51.07 2.18
C ALA A 573 -2.45 49.97 1.93
N GLY A 574 -2.77 49.03 1.04
CA GLY A 574 -1.93 47.84 0.83
C GLY A 574 -1.84 46.99 2.10
N PRO A 575 -0.65 46.62 2.60
CA PRO A 575 -0.50 45.86 3.83
C PRO A 575 -0.61 46.72 5.10
N PHE A 576 -0.89 48.01 4.97
CA PHE A 576 -1.06 48.96 6.07
C PHE A 576 -2.54 49.23 6.32
N ALA A 577 -2.89 49.53 7.57
CA ALA A 577 -4.24 49.98 7.93
C ALA A 577 -4.21 51.44 8.39
N VAL A 578 -5.17 52.25 7.96
CA VAL A 578 -5.26 53.66 8.35
C VAL A 578 -6.59 53.89 9.04
N GLY A 579 -6.54 54.28 10.30
CA GLY A 579 -7.71 54.66 11.10
C GLY A 579 -7.80 56.17 11.32
N VAL A 580 -9.00 56.72 11.28
CA VAL A 580 -9.29 58.12 11.60
C VAL A 580 -10.06 58.17 12.92
N ARG A 581 -9.57 58.95 13.88
CA ARG A 581 -10.23 59.16 15.17
C ARG A 581 -10.17 60.63 15.54
N ASN A 582 -11.33 61.25 15.72
CA ASN A 582 -11.47 62.69 15.83
C ASN A 582 -10.79 63.37 14.62
N ASP A 583 -9.89 64.31 14.90
CA ASP A 583 -9.10 65.05 13.92
C ASP A 583 -7.66 64.51 13.82
N SER A 584 -7.48 63.18 13.70
CA SER A 584 -6.16 62.58 13.52
C SER A 584 -6.21 61.28 12.74
N LEU A 585 -5.21 61.08 11.88
CA LEU A 585 -5.00 59.81 11.15
C LEU A 585 -3.93 58.98 11.85
N PHE A 586 -4.12 57.67 11.92
CA PHE A 586 -3.19 56.72 12.52
C PHE A 586 -2.89 55.63 11.49
N ALA A 587 -1.66 55.57 10.98
CA ALA A 587 -1.21 54.51 10.10
C ALA A 587 -0.57 53.38 10.91
N HIS A 588 -1.14 52.18 10.77
CA HIS A 588 -0.67 50.94 11.39
C HIS A 588 0.24 50.19 10.44
N MET A 589 1.46 49.96 10.90
CA MET A 589 2.52 49.27 10.19
C MET A 589 2.45 47.77 10.41
N THR A 590 2.97 46.97 9.47
CA THR A 590 3.01 45.50 9.63
C THR A 590 3.90 45.05 10.79
N SER A 591 4.84 45.90 11.23
CA SER A 591 5.65 45.68 12.42
C SER A 591 4.83 45.78 13.73
N GLY A 592 3.69 46.46 13.70
CA GLY A 592 2.92 46.87 14.87
C GLY A 592 3.16 48.33 15.28
N ALA A 593 4.06 49.06 14.62
CA ALA A 593 4.24 50.49 14.84
C ALA A 593 3.01 51.29 14.40
N VAL A 594 2.69 52.36 15.13
CA VAL A 594 1.57 53.26 14.80
C VAL A 594 2.09 54.67 14.63
N LEU A 595 1.88 55.26 13.44
CA LEU A 595 2.30 56.63 13.12
C LEU A 595 1.10 57.58 13.12
N PRO A 596 1.08 58.64 13.96
CA PRO A 596 0.06 59.67 13.94
C PRO A 596 0.35 60.74 12.87
N PHE A 597 -0.70 61.23 12.21
CA PHE A 597 -0.67 62.31 11.22
C PHE A 597 -1.83 63.28 11.42
N GLU A 598 -1.61 64.55 11.06
CA GLU A 598 -2.63 65.61 11.12
C GLU A 598 -3.72 65.46 10.04
N VAL A 599 -4.91 66.04 10.30
CA VAL A 599 -6.01 66.07 9.32
C VAL A 599 -5.56 66.78 8.05
N GLY A 600 -5.79 66.13 6.91
CA GLY A 600 -5.38 66.61 5.59
C GLY A 600 -4.14 65.91 5.04
N ALA A 601 -3.44 65.10 5.84
CA ALA A 601 -2.44 64.17 5.31
C ALA A 601 -3.12 63.11 4.44
N ARG A 602 -2.63 62.92 3.20
CA ARG A 602 -3.09 61.86 2.31
C ARG A 602 -2.08 60.72 2.32
N ILE A 603 -2.55 59.51 2.62
CA ILE A 603 -1.71 58.32 2.78
C ILE A 603 -1.97 57.38 1.61
N GLU A 604 -0.89 56.96 0.94
CA GLU A 604 -0.92 56.09 -0.22
C GLU A 604 0.04 54.91 -0.05
N PHE A 605 -0.37 53.75 -0.56
CA PHE A 605 0.50 52.58 -0.64
C PHE A 605 1.38 52.66 -1.88
N VAL A 606 2.69 52.48 -1.70
CA VAL A 606 3.66 52.33 -2.79
C VAL A 606 4.12 50.87 -2.80
N PRO A 607 3.66 50.08 -3.79
CA PRO A 607 4.06 48.68 -3.92
C PRO A 607 5.52 48.56 -4.39
N GLY A 608 6.23 47.57 -3.85
CA GLY A 608 7.50 47.12 -4.39
C GLY A 608 7.37 45.77 -5.11
N GLN A 609 8.33 45.48 -5.99
CA GLN A 609 8.34 44.24 -6.77
C GLN A 609 8.80 43.02 -5.95
N ASP A 610 9.54 43.23 -4.86
CA ASP A 610 10.17 42.17 -4.04
C ASP A 610 9.46 41.99 -2.67
N SER A 611 8.12 41.99 -2.64
CA SER A 611 7.31 42.03 -1.39
C SER A 611 7.60 43.21 -0.45
N SER A 612 8.40 44.17 -0.94
CA SER A 612 8.66 45.44 -0.29
C SER A 612 7.39 46.29 -0.36
N ALA A 613 7.11 47.00 0.74
CA ALA A 613 5.92 47.82 0.85
C ALA A 613 6.30 49.13 1.52
N PHE A 614 5.84 50.23 0.93
CA PHE A 614 6.16 51.56 1.44
C PHE A 614 4.90 52.36 1.59
N LEU A 615 4.90 53.26 2.57
CA LEU A 615 3.83 54.18 2.83
C LEU A 615 4.27 55.57 2.36
N ALA A 616 3.55 56.17 1.42
CA ALA A 616 3.75 57.56 1.02
C ALA A 616 2.73 58.45 1.74
N VAL A 617 3.21 59.54 2.34
CA VAL A 617 2.38 60.52 3.05
C VAL A 617 2.58 61.89 2.44
N ASP A 618 1.50 62.46 1.92
CA ASP A 618 1.46 63.83 1.40
C ASP A 618 0.97 64.79 2.47
N PHE A 619 1.82 65.73 2.84
CA PHE A 619 1.49 66.77 3.81
C PHE A 619 2.28 68.06 3.51
N ASN A 620 1.64 69.23 3.58
CA ASN A 620 2.28 70.53 3.35
C ASN A 620 3.14 70.64 2.08
N LYS A 621 2.66 70.11 0.94
CA LYS A 621 3.35 70.06 -0.37
C LYS A 621 4.63 69.21 -0.41
N ALA A 622 4.88 68.40 0.62
CA ALA A 622 5.95 67.42 0.64
C ALA A 622 5.36 66.00 0.65
N ARG A 623 5.93 65.12 -0.17
CA ARG A 623 5.64 63.68 -0.19
C ARG A 623 6.77 62.96 0.53
N THR A 624 6.46 62.27 1.63
CA THR A 624 7.42 61.54 2.47
C THR A 624 7.17 60.05 2.39
N VAL A 625 8.23 59.24 2.26
CA VAL A 625 8.15 57.78 2.19
C VAL A 625 8.61 57.14 3.48
N TYR A 626 7.87 56.13 3.93
CA TYR A 626 8.20 55.30 5.08
C TYR A 626 8.31 53.83 4.68
N ASN A 627 9.17 53.08 5.35
CA ASN A 627 9.28 51.63 5.16
C ASN A 627 8.16 50.88 5.93
N ARG A 628 8.18 49.53 5.84
CA ARG A 628 7.22 48.63 6.50
C ARG A 628 7.17 48.70 8.03
N ASP A 629 8.21 49.26 8.64
CA ASP A 629 8.34 49.41 10.09
C ASP A 629 7.91 50.80 10.57
N GLY A 630 7.64 51.72 9.64
CA GLY A 630 7.33 53.12 9.93
C GLY A 630 8.55 54.03 10.05
N HIS A 631 9.74 53.56 9.65
CA HIS A 631 10.91 54.43 9.55
C HIS A 631 10.82 55.33 8.33
N LYS A 632 11.02 56.63 8.54
CA LYS A 632 11.11 57.62 7.45
C LYS A 632 12.36 57.34 6.61
N LEU A 633 12.17 57.19 5.31
CA LEU A 633 13.24 57.00 4.33
C LEU A 633 13.72 58.36 3.82
N PHE A 634 12.91 59.02 3.01
CA PHE A 634 13.19 60.35 2.49
C PHE A 634 11.89 61.12 2.21
N GLY A 635 11.99 62.42 1.94
CA GLY A 635 10.86 63.24 1.52
C GLY A 635 11.28 64.41 0.65
N GLY A 636 10.36 64.92 -0.16
CA GLY A 636 10.62 66.05 -1.05
C GLY A 636 9.39 66.55 -1.79
N ALA A 637 9.57 67.61 -2.57
CA ALA A 637 8.54 68.15 -3.45
C ALA A 637 8.50 67.35 -4.76
N TYR A 638 7.85 66.18 -4.71
CA TYR A 638 7.68 65.25 -5.82
C TYR A 638 6.20 65.04 -6.13
N ASP A 639 5.87 64.92 -7.42
CA ASP A 639 4.51 64.63 -7.86
C ASP A 639 4.20 63.14 -7.68
N ARG A 640 5.18 62.26 -7.93
CA ARG A 640 5.05 60.80 -7.78
C ARG A 640 6.34 60.15 -7.32
N ILE A 641 6.21 59.12 -6.48
CA ILE A 641 7.31 58.25 -6.06
C ILE A 641 6.93 56.81 -6.35
N GLN A 642 7.85 56.05 -6.93
CA GLN A 642 7.69 54.63 -7.23
C GLN A 642 8.93 53.88 -6.76
N TYR A 643 8.79 52.69 -6.19
CA TYR A 643 9.94 51.86 -5.87
C TYR A 643 10.50 51.23 -7.15
N ALA A 644 11.80 51.42 -7.40
CA ALA A 644 12.47 50.86 -8.56
C ALA A 644 12.98 49.44 -8.29
N GLY A 645 13.19 49.02 -7.04
CA GLY A 645 13.95 47.81 -6.71
C GLY A 645 15.36 48.14 -6.21
N GLN A 646 15.99 47.21 -5.50
CA GLN A 646 17.37 47.34 -4.99
C GLN A 646 17.66 48.63 -4.19
N GLY A 647 16.70 49.08 -3.36
CA GLY A 647 16.85 50.28 -2.54
C GLY A 647 16.77 51.61 -3.32
N LEU A 648 16.30 51.58 -4.57
CA LEU A 648 16.18 52.76 -5.41
C LEU A 648 14.71 53.17 -5.61
N PHE A 649 14.49 54.47 -5.78
CA PHE A 649 13.18 55.05 -6.01
C PHE A 649 13.19 55.96 -7.24
N ILE A 650 12.16 55.82 -8.07
CA ILE A 650 11.88 56.73 -9.17
C ILE A 650 11.06 57.89 -8.63
N VAL A 651 11.59 59.09 -8.75
CA VAL A 651 10.92 60.33 -8.35
C VAL A 651 10.51 61.11 -9.59
N SER A 652 9.27 61.62 -9.61
CA SER A 652 8.72 62.38 -10.73
C SER A 652 8.44 63.82 -10.32
N ARG A 653 8.82 64.79 -11.16
CA ARG A 653 8.51 66.21 -11.00
C ARG A 653 8.33 66.86 -12.37
N LYS A 654 7.20 67.54 -12.60
CA LYS A 654 6.85 68.15 -13.90
C LYS A 654 7.01 67.15 -15.06
N GLU A 655 6.44 65.96 -14.90
CA GLU A 655 6.46 64.85 -15.87
C GLU A 655 7.84 64.21 -16.15
N LYS A 656 8.94 64.82 -15.70
CA LYS A 656 10.28 64.24 -15.80
C LYS A 656 10.57 63.36 -14.60
N LYS A 657 11.41 62.35 -14.82
CA LYS A 657 11.78 61.34 -13.82
C LYS A 657 13.26 61.40 -13.52
N GLY A 658 13.60 61.15 -12.26
CA GLY A 658 14.95 60.92 -11.75
C GLY A 658 14.97 59.67 -10.87
N LEU A 659 16.17 59.25 -10.50
CA LEU A 659 16.41 58.06 -9.68
C LEU A 659 17.15 58.49 -8.42
N VAL A 660 16.65 58.08 -7.25
CA VAL A 660 17.25 58.38 -5.95
C VAL A 660 17.44 57.11 -5.13
N THR A 661 18.34 57.13 -4.16
CA THR A 661 18.49 56.11 -3.12
C THR A 661 17.38 56.22 -2.08
N ASP A 662 17.30 55.23 -1.18
CA ASP A 662 16.39 55.19 -0.03
C ASP A 662 16.62 56.29 1.02
N ASP A 663 17.81 56.88 1.07
CA ASP A 663 18.09 58.11 1.83
C ASP A 663 17.84 59.41 1.03
N GLY A 664 17.34 59.29 -0.21
CA GLY A 664 16.95 60.41 -1.06
C GLY A 664 18.08 61.07 -1.84
N LYS A 665 19.30 60.49 -1.88
CA LYS A 665 20.41 61.04 -2.69
C LYS A 665 20.15 60.79 -4.19
N PRO A 666 20.37 61.79 -5.06
CA PRO A 666 20.19 61.64 -6.50
C PRO A 666 21.24 60.72 -7.12
N VAL A 667 20.78 59.66 -7.79
CA VAL A 667 21.58 58.76 -8.65
C VAL A 667 21.50 59.21 -10.10
N LEU A 668 20.29 59.52 -10.57
CA LEU A 668 20.05 60.13 -11.88
C LEU A 668 19.22 61.41 -11.71
N PRO A 669 19.59 62.51 -12.40
CA PRO A 669 18.83 63.76 -12.33
C PRO A 669 17.41 63.62 -12.90
N ILE A 670 16.51 64.52 -12.50
CA ILE A 670 15.12 64.54 -12.95
C ILE A 670 15.02 65.16 -14.35
N GLU A 671 15.42 64.39 -15.38
CA GLU A 671 15.45 64.84 -16.78
C GLU A 671 14.98 63.77 -17.78
N TYR A 672 14.65 62.57 -17.32
CA TYR A 672 14.26 61.44 -18.17
C TYR A 672 12.74 61.42 -18.40
N ASP A 673 12.33 60.96 -19.58
CA ASP A 673 10.91 60.77 -19.92
C ASP A 673 10.36 59.52 -19.25
N ALA A 674 11.16 58.46 -19.21
CA ALA A 674 10.88 57.26 -18.44
C ALA A 674 12.14 56.64 -17.83
N ILE A 675 11.96 56.01 -16.69
CA ILE A 675 12.94 55.17 -16.00
C ILE A 675 12.19 53.88 -15.68
N GLY A 676 12.78 52.74 -16.02
CA GLY A 676 12.24 51.42 -15.70
C GLY A 676 12.57 51.00 -14.26
N SER A 677 11.98 49.91 -13.80
CA SER A 677 12.41 49.27 -12.54
C SER A 677 13.81 48.68 -12.70
N ALA A 678 14.53 48.58 -11.58
CA ALA A 678 15.79 47.87 -11.45
C ALA A 678 15.57 46.36 -11.65
N SER A 679 16.29 45.79 -12.60
CA SER A 679 16.29 44.36 -12.89
C SER A 679 17.71 43.91 -13.23
N ASN A 680 18.15 42.81 -12.64
CA ASN A 680 19.49 42.23 -12.84
C ASN A 680 20.63 43.26 -12.69
N GLY A 681 20.51 44.18 -11.73
CA GLY A 681 21.52 45.22 -11.46
C GLY A 681 21.52 46.39 -12.45
N THR A 682 20.53 46.49 -13.34
CA THR A 682 20.42 47.55 -14.34
C THR A 682 19.06 48.25 -14.34
N VAL A 683 19.02 49.47 -14.85
CA VAL A 683 17.81 50.29 -15.01
C VAL A 683 17.73 50.79 -16.45
N SER A 684 16.61 50.52 -17.12
CA SER A 684 16.34 51.06 -18.47
C SER A 684 15.94 52.53 -18.41
N LEU A 685 16.44 53.33 -19.35
CA LEU A 685 16.23 54.77 -19.41
C LEU A 685 15.62 55.18 -20.76
N LEU A 686 14.70 56.14 -20.76
CA LEU A 686 14.17 56.77 -21.96
C LEU A 686 14.31 58.29 -21.87
N ARG A 687 14.94 58.89 -22.89
CA ARG A 687 15.02 60.34 -23.04
C ARG A 687 14.96 60.69 -24.52
N ALA A 688 14.10 61.63 -24.88
CA ALA A 688 13.90 62.10 -26.25
C ALA A 688 13.70 60.95 -27.26
N MET A 689 12.83 59.99 -26.92
CA MET A 689 12.51 58.80 -27.74
C MET A 689 13.71 57.85 -27.99
N LYS A 690 14.80 57.99 -27.22
CA LYS A 690 15.97 57.12 -27.28
C LYS A 690 16.18 56.40 -25.95
N PHE A 691 16.62 55.16 -26.05
CA PHE A 691 16.84 54.25 -24.94
C PHE A 691 18.30 54.25 -24.51
N GLY A 692 18.50 54.21 -23.20
CA GLY A 692 19.78 54.07 -22.51
C GLY A 692 19.64 53.10 -21.34
N MET A 693 20.72 52.92 -20.59
CA MET A 693 20.75 51.99 -19.46
C MET A 693 21.69 52.52 -18.38
N PHE A 694 21.36 52.30 -17.12
CA PHE A 694 22.25 52.56 -16.00
C PHE A 694 22.54 51.26 -15.25
N ASP A 695 23.82 50.97 -15.03
CA ASP A 695 24.26 49.86 -14.18
C ASP A 695 24.43 50.35 -12.75
N ILE A 696 23.69 49.75 -11.84
CA ILE A 696 23.61 50.15 -10.42
C ILE A 696 24.92 49.81 -9.70
N VAL A 697 25.54 48.68 -10.03
CA VAL A 697 26.73 48.15 -9.35
C VAL A 697 27.99 48.87 -9.80
N ARG A 698 28.21 48.93 -11.12
CA ARG A 698 29.32 49.62 -11.79
C ARG A 698 29.17 51.13 -11.76
N LYS A 699 27.98 51.64 -11.44
CA LYS A 699 27.61 53.07 -11.48
C LYS A 699 27.91 53.70 -12.84
N LYS A 700 27.66 52.95 -13.92
CA LYS A 700 27.94 53.37 -15.31
C LYS A 700 26.66 53.70 -16.05
N LEU A 701 26.70 54.77 -16.84
CA LEU A 701 25.60 55.22 -17.68
C LEU A 701 25.90 54.93 -19.16
N ILE A 702 25.03 54.15 -19.79
CA ILE A 702 24.87 54.10 -21.24
C ILE A 702 23.88 55.16 -21.66
N LYS A 703 24.35 56.13 -22.44
CA LYS A 703 23.56 57.30 -22.82
C LYS A 703 22.33 56.88 -23.64
N PRO A 704 21.19 57.57 -23.50
CA PRO A 704 20.00 57.28 -24.30
C PRO A 704 20.20 57.64 -25.78
N LEU A 705 20.73 56.70 -26.58
CA LEU A 705 21.07 56.89 -27.99
C LEU A 705 20.41 55.84 -28.91
N TYR A 706 19.82 54.79 -28.34
CA TYR A 706 19.39 53.59 -29.08
C TYR A 706 17.89 53.60 -29.35
N ALA A 707 17.44 52.91 -30.38
CA ALA A 707 16.03 52.90 -30.77
C ALA A 707 15.18 51.85 -30.03
N LYS A 708 15.82 50.90 -29.32
CA LYS A 708 15.18 49.89 -28.46
C LYS A 708 15.92 49.77 -27.13
N ASN A 709 15.28 49.12 -26.14
CA ASN A 709 15.91 48.75 -24.88
C ASN A 709 17.22 47.97 -25.11
N LEU A 710 18.19 48.21 -24.24
CA LEU A 710 19.48 47.54 -24.27
C LEU A 710 19.44 46.29 -23.39
N GLN A 711 20.25 45.29 -23.72
CA GLN A 711 20.37 44.06 -22.96
C GLN A 711 21.84 43.73 -22.71
N PRO A 712 22.30 43.63 -21.45
CA PRO A 712 23.63 43.11 -21.15
C PRO A 712 23.82 41.71 -21.75
N TYR A 713 24.93 41.50 -22.46
CA TYR A 713 25.28 40.19 -23.00
C TYR A 713 26.21 39.43 -22.06
N ASN A 714 27.30 40.10 -21.64
CA ASN A 714 28.28 39.62 -20.68
C ASN A 714 28.87 40.85 -19.93
N ASP A 715 29.95 40.66 -19.18
CA ASP A 715 30.59 41.75 -18.42
C ASP A 715 31.20 42.86 -19.27
N GLN A 716 31.40 42.63 -20.58
CA GLN A 716 32.07 43.55 -21.49
C GLN A 716 31.14 44.12 -22.57
N ALA A 717 30.14 43.37 -23.01
CA ALA A 717 29.31 43.66 -24.17
C ALA A 717 27.82 43.80 -23.81
N ILE A 718 27.16 44.71 -24.52
CA ILE A 718 25.74 45.01 -24.41
C ILE A 718 25.13 44.94 -25.80
N VAL A 719 24.05 44.19 -25.94
CA VAL A 719 23.25 44.17 -27.17
C VAL A 719 22.44 45.45 -27.27
N SER A 720 22.53 46.11 -28.42
CA SER A 720 21.86 47.38 -28.67
C SER A 720 21.30 47.43 -30.09
N PHE A 721 20.34 48.32 -30.32
CA PHE A 721 19.68 48.46 -31.63
C PHE A 721 19.78 49.89 -32.14
N LYS A 722 20.44 50.05 -33.29
CA LYS A 722 20.72 51.33 -33.94
C LYS A 722 20.58 51.18 -35.45
N GLU A 723 19.99 52.18 -36.12
CA GLU A 723 19.89 52.22 -37.59
C GLU A 723 19.26 50.97 -38.23
N GLY A 724 18.25 50.39 -37.55
CA GLY A 724 17.48 49.25 -38.06
C GLY A 724 18.07 47.88 -37.75
N HIS A 725 19.25 47.81 -37.14
CA HIS A 725 19.98 46.57 -36.91
C HIS A 725 20.46 46.46 -35.44
N TYR A 726 20.74 45.23 -35.02
CA TYR A 726 21.38 44.92 -33.75
C TYR A 726 22.90 44.91 -33.91
N GLY A 727 23.58 45.29 -32.83
CA GLY A 727 25.04 45.27 -32.69
C GLY A 727 25.44 45.24 -31.22
N PHE A 728 26.75 45.16 -30.97
CA PHE A 728 27.31 45.09 -29.63
C PHE A 728 28.03 46.40 -29.28
N ILE A 729 27.91 46.84 -28.02
CA ILE A 729 28.64 48.00 -27.49
C ILE A 729 29.29 47.65 -26.15
N GLY A 730 30.35 48.37 -25.80
CA GLY A 730 31.00 48.30 -24.52
C GLY A 730 30.34 49.17 -23.44
N TRP A 731 30.65 48.90 -22.18
CA TRP A 731 30.25 49.73 -21.03
C TRP A 731 30.87 51.14 -21.02
N ASP A 732 31.81 51.41 -21.92
CA ASP A 732 32.40 52.72 -22.19
C ASP A 732 31.61 53.53 -23.25
N ASN A 733 30.47 53.01 -23.74
CA ASN A 733 29.66 53.53 -24.85
C ASN A 733 30.29 53.39 -26.25
N ASN A 734 31.41 52.66 -26.41
CA ASN A 734 32.03 52.42 -27.71
C ASN A 734 31.41 51.19 -28.40
N MET A 735 31.43 51.16 -29.74
CA MET A 735 30.91 50.04 -30.53
C MET A 735 31.91 48.87 -30.57
N LEU A 736 31.40 47.64 -30.48
CA LEU A 736 32.16 46.38 -30.58
C LEU A 736 31.81 45.69 -31.91
N GLY A 737 32.21 46.32 -33.02
CA GLY A 737 31.84 45.93 -34.39
C GLY A 737 30.66 46.73 -34.96
N ASP A 738 30.19 46.32 -36.14
CA ASP A 738 29.13 47.02 -36.88
C ASP A 738 27.72 46.58 -36.45
N PHE A 739 26.72 47.42 -36.75
CA PHE A 739 25.30 47.14 -36.49
C PHE A 739 24.66 46.52 -37.73
N ASP A 740 24.81 45.22 -37.88
CA ASP A 740 24.48 44.51 -39.12
C ASP A 740 23.47 43.37 -38.92
N PHE A 741 23.11 43.06 -37.68
CA PHE A 741 22.36 41.85 -37.37
C PHE A 741 20.86 42.13 -37.31
N ALA A 742 20.06 41.27 -37.93
CA ALA A 742 18.60 41.31 -37.83
C ALA A 742 18.11 40.83 -36.45
N GLU A 743 18.78 39.83 -35.85
CA GLU A 743 18.47 39.26 -34.54
C GLU A 743 19.76 38.81 -33.82
N VAL A 744 19.75 38.81 -32.49
CA VAL A 744 20.85 38.34 -31.63
C VAL A 744 20.28 37.48 -30.50
N LYS A 745 20.85 36.30 -30.30
CA LYS A 745 20.54 35.37 -29.20
C LYS A 745 21.83 34.92 -28.50
N ALA A 746 21.74 34.64 -27.20
CA ALA A 746 22.87 34.18 -26.41
C ALA A 746 23.22 32.72 -26.75
N TRP A 747 24.52 32.42 -26.91
CA TRP A 747 25.00 31.04 -27.13
C TRP A 747 26.01 30.64 -26.05
N ASN A 748 27.06 31.44 -25.84
CA ASN A 748 27.90 31.40 -24.64
C ASN A 748 28.45 32.81 -24.34
N ASP A 749 29.33 32.95 -23.35
CA ASP A 749 29.87 34.25 -22.95
C ASP A 749 30.67 34.99 -24.02
N SER A 750 31.13 34.30 -25.08
CA SER A 750 32.01 34.85 -26.11
C SER A 750 31.43 34.83 -27.53
N VAL A 751 30.45 33.97 -27.77
CA VAL A 751 29.85 33.69 -29.08
C VAL A 751 28.36 33.85 -28.97
N ALA A 752 27.78 34.63 -29.87
CA ALA A 752 26.34 34.81 -30.02
C ALA A 752 25.81 34.07 -31.24
N LEU A 753 24.55 33.63 -31.15
CA LEU A 753 23.80 33.19 -32.31
C LEU A 753 23.12 34.42 -32.93
N VAL A 754 23.62 34.89 -34.07
CA VAL A 754 23.15 36.11 -34.73
C VAL A 754 22.52 35.78 -36.07
N LYS A 755 21.59 36.62 -36.52
CA LYS A 755 20.92 36.46 -37.81
C LYS A 755 21.34 37.58 -38.75
N LYS A 756 21.91 37.24 -39.90
CA LYS A 756 22.29 38.18 -40.97
C LYS A 756 21.85 37.58 -42.30
N ASP A 757 21.36 38.42 -43.21
CA ASP A 757 20.93 38.00 -44.56
C ASP A 757 20.02 36.75 -44.59
N GLY A 758 19.07 36.68 -43.64
CA GLY A 758 18.04 35.63 -43.58
C GLY A 758 18.46 34.28 -42.99
N HIS A 759 19.72 34.11 -42.57
CA HIS A 759 20.22 32.88 -41.94
C HIS A 759 20.90 33.16 -40.60
N TRP A 760 21.01 32.13 -39.77
CA TRP A 760 21.69 32.19 -38.48
C TRP A 760 23.17 31.86 -38.64
N MET A 761 24.00 32.41 -37.74
CA MET A 761 25.43 32.14 -37.65
C MET A 761 25.90 32.28 -36.20
N LEU A 762 26.94 31.53 -35.83
CA LEU A 762 27.66 31.71 -34.57
C LEU A 762 28.73 32.78 -34.78
N TYR A 763 28.65 33.88 -34.04
CA TYR A 763 29.52 35.04 -34.18
C TYR A 763 30.29 35.31 -32.88
N ASN A 764 31.60 35.38 -32.95
CA ASN A 764 32.46 35.71 -31.81
C ASN A 764 32.50 37.23 -31.57
N ILE A 765 32.01 37.66 -30.42
CA ILE A 765 31.78 39.07 -30.09
C ILE A 765 33.09 39.83 -29.88
N ALA A 766 34.13 39.18 -29.34
CA ALA A 766 35.39 39.86 -29.02
C ALA A 766 36.32 39.98 -30.25
N THR A 767 36.34 38.97 -31.11
CA THR A 767 37.22 38.91 -32.30
C THR A 767 36.54 39.40 -33.57
N HIS A 768 35.22 39.57 -33.55
CA HIS A 768 34.39 39.94 -34.70
C HIS A 768 34.45 38.92 -35.86
N THR A 769 34.53 37.63 -35.54
CA THR A 769 34.65 36.54 -36.53
C THR A 769 33.44 35.61 -36.52
N VAL A 770 33.09 35.05 -37.68
CA VAL A 770 32.05 34.01 -37.81
C VAL A 770 32.67 32.64 -37.53
N VAL A 771 32.10 31.93 -36.57
CA VAL A 771 32.51 30.58 -36.12
C VAL A 771 31.81 29.49 -36.93
N LEU A 772 30.52 29.66 -37.22
CA LEU A 772 29.72 28.77 -38.05
C LEU A 772 28.65 29.58 -38.78
N ASP A 773 28.44 29.31 -40.06
CA ASP A 773 27.59 30.11 -40.94
C ASP A 773 26.43 29.29 -41.54
N ASN A 774 25.49 29.97 -42.20
CA ASN A 774 24.41 29.39 -43.01
C ASN A 774 23.48 28.41 -42.25
N ILE A 775 23.30 28.62 -40.95
CA ILE A 775 22.36 27.84 -40.14
C ILE A 775 20.93 28.23 -40.55
N LYS A 776 20.20 27.29 -41.15
CA LYS A 776 18.83 27.50 -41.64
C LYS A 776 17.79 27.40 -40.53
N GLY A 777 18.07 26.61 -39.50
CA GLY A 777 17.19 26.40 -38.36
C GLY A 777 17.95 25.73 -37.22
N TYR A 778 17.40 25.82 -36.02
CA TYR A 778 17.93 25.13 -34.85
C TYR A 778 16.82 24.86 -33.84
N GLU A 779 17.01 23.83 -33.04
CA GLU A 779 16.15 23.43 -31.93
C GLU A 779 17.00 23.30 -30.67
N LEU A 780 16.54 23.86 -29.55
CA LEU A 780 17.27 23.83 -28.28
C LEU A 780 16.81 22.63 -27.44
N ILE A 781 17.73 21.70 -27.19
CA ILE A 781 17.53 20.60 -26.23
C ILE A 781 17.75 21.11 -24.80
N ARG A 782 18.74 21.99 -24.62
CA ARG A 782 19.10 22.59 -23.33
C ARG A 782 19.34 24.08 -23.50
N ASP A 783 18.67 24.89 -22.68
CA ASP A 783 18.77 26.35 -22.69
C ASP A 783 18.98 26.91 -21.28
N THR A 784 20.14 26.64 -20.67
CA THR A 784 20.50 27.19 -19.35
C THR A 784 21.41 28.42 -19.49
N PRO A 785 21.48 29.32 -18.49
CA PRO A 785 22.39 30.48 -18.57
C PRO A 785 23.86 30.10 -18.82
N THR A 786 24.27 28.90 -18.40
CA THR A 786 25.66 28.43 -18.48
C THR A 786 25.95 27.55 -19.69
N GLU A 787 24.92 26.91 -20.26
CA GLU A 787 25.09 25.87 -21.28
C GLU A 787 23.93 25.85 -22.27
N LYS A 788 24.25 25.78 -23.56
CA LYS A 788 23.29 25.52 -24.63
C LYS A 788 23.66 24.24 -25.34
N LEU A 789 22.65 23.46 -25.71
CA LEU A 789 22.75 22.28 -26.54
C LEU A 789 21.65 22.35 -27.58
N ALA A 790 22.02 22.26 -28.85
CA ALA A 790 21.07 22.45 -29.94
C ALA A 790 21.29 21.46 -31.08
N ILE A 791 20.19 21.01 -31.67
CA ILE A 791 20.16 20.40 -32.98
C ILE A 791 20.17 21.53 -34.00
N ILE A 792 21.15 21.51 -34.92
CA ILE A 792 21.38 22.54 -35.92
C ILE A 792 21.11 21.98 -37.30
N ARG A 793 20.34 22.73 -38.11
CA ARG A 793 20.11 22.42 -39.52
C ARG A 793 20.89 23.38 -40.42
N GLN A 794 21.82 22.83 -41.20
CA GLN A 794 22.61 23.55 -42.20
C GLN A 794 22.56 22.80 -43.53
N ASP A 795 22.23 23.49 -44.62
CA ASP A 795 22.19 22.91 -45.98
C ASP A 795 21.37 21.61 -46.09
N GLY A 796 20.25 21.53 -45.36
CA GLY A 796 19.38 20.35 -45.34
C GLY A 796 19.93 19.16 -44.53
N ARG A 797 21.05 19.33 -43.83
CA ARG A 797 21.64 18.33 -42.94
C ARG A 797 21.56 18.77 -41.49
N TYR A 798 21.51 17.78 -40.60
CA TYR A 798 21.38 17.95 -39.16
C TYR A 798 22.64 17.51 -38.42
N GLY A 799 22.97 18.21 -37.35
CA GLY A 799 24.03 17.89 -36.39
C GLY A 799 23.73 18.49 -35.02
N VAL A 800 24.53 18.16 -34.01
CA VAL A 800 24.33 18.62 -32.63
C VAL A 800 25.52 19.45 -32.17
N LEU A 801 25.26 20.66 -31.69
CA LEU A 801 26.26 21.57 -31.16
C LEU A 801 26.01 21.88 -29.69
N HIS A 802 27.10 21.97 -28.95
CA HIS A 802 27.13 22.35 -27.56
C HIS A 802 27.97 23.62 -27.38
N SER A 803 27.48 24.54 -26.57
CA SER A 803 28.09 25.87 -26.45
C SER A 803 29.48 25.92 -25.82
N ARG A 804 29.91 24.84 -25.16
CA ARG A 804 31.24 24.69 -24.53
C ARG A 804 32.07 23.60 -25.20
N ARG A 805 31.45 22.45 -25.52
CA ARG A 805 32.13 21.28 -26.09
C ARG A 805 32.29 21.34 -27.61
N GLY A 806 31.58 22.25 -28.30
CA GLY A 806 31.59 22.34 -29.76
C GLY A 806 30.68 21.31 -30.39
N THR A 807 31.10 20.69 -31.50
CA THR A 807 30.31 19.69 -32.22
C THR A 807 30.27 18.37 -31.46
N ILE A 808 29.07 17.91 -31.14
CA ILE A 808 28.80 16.57 -30.56
C ILE A 808 28.51 15.58 -31.68
N ILE A 809 27.60 15.94 -32.58
CA ILE A 809 27.27 15.16 -33.78
C ILE A 809 27.54 16.01 -35.01
N PRO A 810 28.33 15.53 -35.99
CA PRO A 810 28.65 16.30 -37.19
C PRO A 810 27.40 16.52 -38.06
N ILE A 811 27.31 17.69 -38.70
CA ILE A 811 26.17 18.12 -39.51
C ILE A 811 26.15 17.37 -40.86
N THR A 812 25.80 16.08 -40.82
CA THR A 812 25.82 15.16 -41.97
C THR A 812 24.60 14.26 -42.07
N TYR A 813 23.69 14.34 -41.10
CA TYR A 813 22.52 13.47 -41.01
C TYR A 813 21.34 14.09 -41.76
N SER A 814 20.46 13.23 -42.27
CA SER A 814 19.21 13.67 -42.90
C SER A 814 18.24 14.21 -41.86
N ASP A 815 18.24 13.62 -40.66
CA ASP A 815 17.46 14.08 -39.50
C ASP A 815 18.11 13.67 -38.17
N ILE A 816 17.79 14.38 -37.09
CA ILE A 816 18.19 14.05 -35.71
C ILE A 816 17.05 14.39 -34.75
N VAL A 817 16.67 13.43 -33.92
CA VAL A 817 15.68 13.57 -32.84
C VAL A 817 16.34 13.27 -31.50
N ASN A 818 16.03 14.04 -30.46
CA ASN A 818 16.44 13.70 -29.09
C ASN A 818 15.40 12.76 -28.46
N VAL A 819 15.79 11.51 -28.23
CA VAL A 819 14.95 10.47 -27.62
C VAL A 819 15.28 10.22 -26.13
N GLY A 820 16.14 11.08 -25.54
CA GLY A 820 16.46 11.08 -24.12
C GLY A 820 16.07 12.39 -23.42
N SER A 821 16.45 12.53 -22.15
CA SER A 821 16.14 13.73 -21.38
C SER A 821 16.98 14.94 -21.78
N ALA A 822 16.58 16.14 -21.35
CA ALA A 822 17.37 17.35 -21.57
C ALA A 822 18.72 17.31 -20.82
N GLU A 823 18.79 16.58 -19.71
CA GLU A 823 19.95 16.37 -18.83
C GLU A 823 20.92 15.30 -19.36
N ILE A 824 20.38 14.20 -19.89
CA ILE A 824 21.15 13.08 -20.44
C ILE A 824 20.54 12.74 -21.82
N PRO A 825 20.81 13.54 -22.86
CA PRO A 825 20.21 13.33 -24.17
C PRO A 825 20.72 12.07 -24.85
N MET A 826 19.86 11.44 -25.66
CA MET A 826 20.23 10.37 -26.57
C MET A 826 19.71 10.74 -27.95
N TYR A 827 20.55 10.62 -28.96
CA TYR A 827 20.23 11.12 -30.29
C TYR A 827 19.89 9.97 -31.22
N PHE A 828 18.63 9.92 -31.66
CA PHE A 828 18.21 9.13 -32.79
C PHE A 828 18.61 9.88 -34.06
N THR A 829 19.48 9.31 -34.89
CA THR A 829 19.95 9.96 -36.11
C THR A 829 19.62 9.14 -37.34
N GLU A 830 19.27 9.82 -38.42
CA GLU A 830 18.85 9.20 -39.66
C GLU A 830 19.81 9.56 -40.81
N LYS A 831 20.20 8.55 -41.60
CA LYS A 831 20.75 8.73 -42.95
C LYS A 831 19.92 7.94 -43.96
N HIS A 832 19.11 8.64 -44.73
CA HIS A 832 18.42 8.09 -45.89
C HIS A 832 19.37 7.83 -47.08
N VAL A 833 19.30 6.63 -47.64
CA VAL A 833 19.95 6.21 -48.89
C VAL A 833 18.85 6.05 -49.95
N GLU A 834 18.55 7.14 -50.66
CA GLU A 834 17.43 7.24 -51.60
C GLU A 834 17.43 6.14 -52.67
N GLU A 835 18.59 5.78 -53.22
CA GLU A 835 18.71 4.80 -54.32
C GLU A 835 18.33 3.38 -53.91
N ALA A 836 18.38 3.08 -52.61
CA ALA A 836 18.06 1.76 -52.05
C ALA A 836 16.78 1.76 -51.21
N SER A 837 16.17 2.92 -50.98
CA SER A 837 15.05 3.10 -50.03
C SER A 837 15.37 2.52 -48.65
N LEU A 838 16.59 2.76 -48.17
CA LEU A 838 17.09 2.29 -46.88
C LEU A 838 17.38 3.45 -45.93
N PHE A 839 17.05 3.27 -44.66
CA PHE A 839 17.33 4.21 -43.59
C PHE A 839 18.38 3.61 -42.67
N VAL A 840 19.53 4.27 -42.58
CA VAL A 840 20.55 3.92 -41.59
C VAL A 840 20.28 4.73 -40.33
N VAL A 841 19.78 4.06 -39.29
CA VAL A 841 19.49 4.68 -37.99
C VAL A 841 20.66 4.40 -37.05
N ILE A 842 21.16 5.46 -36.41
CA ILE A 842 22.24 5.37 -35.42
C ILE A 842 21.81 6.12 -34.17
N TYR A 843 21.90 5.44 -33.02
CA TYR A 843 21.73 6.04 -31.71
C TYR A 843 23.08 6.50 -31.20
N TYR A 844 23.15 7.75 -30.75
CA TYR A 844 24.34 8.31 -30.09
C TYR A 844 24.04 8.69 -28.65
N SER A 845 25.01 8.49 -27.76
CA SER A 845 24.97 8.96 -26.38
C SER A 845 25.03 10.50 -26.30
N HIS A 846 24.82 11.05 -25.10
CA HIS A 846 24.87 12.48 -24.80
C HIS A 846 26.22 13.17 -25.11
N ASP A 847 27.28 12.39 -25.31
CA ASP A 847 28.62 12.82 -25.71
C ASP A 847 29.01 12.45 -27.13
N GLY A 848 28.09 11.86 -27.91
CA GLY A 848 28.28 11.56 -29.33
C GLY A 848 28.97 10.23 -29.61
N GLN A 849 29.00 9.30 -28.65
CA GLN A 849 29.48 7.94 -28.87
C GLN A 849 28.40 7.08 -29.52
N LEU A 850 28.76 6.23 -30.47
CA LEU A 850 27.83 5.32 -31.13
C LEU A 850 27.38 4.24 -30.13
N ILE A 851 26.07 4.16 -29.91
CA ILE A 851 25.44 3.16 -29.04
C ILE A 851 24.95 1.98 -29.87
N ARG A 852 24.08 2.26 -30.84
CA ARG A 852 23.40 1.25 -31.67
C ARG A 852 23.32 1.71 -33.11
N LYS A 853 23.40 0.77 -34.05
CA LYS A 853 23.23 1.02 -35.48
C LYS A 853 22.39 -0.10 -36.11
N GLU A 854 21.33 0.28 -36.79
CA GLU A 854 20.52 -0.63 -37.60
C GLU A 854 20.20 -0.03 -38.97
N VAL A 855 19.80 -0.91 -39.89
CA VAL A 855 19.37 -0.52 -41.24
C VAL A 855 17.95 -1.02 -41.41
N TYR A 856 17.06 -0.09 -41.74
CA TYR A 856 15.64 -0.37 -41.96
C TYR A 856 15.28 -0.13 -43.41
N ASP A 857 14.32 -0.91 -43.91
CA ASP A 857 13.54 -0.53 -45.08
C ASP A 857 12.50 0.55 -44.68
N GLN A 858 11.76 1.06 -45.67
CA GLN A 858 10.74 2.09 -45.44
C GLN A 858 9.70 1.67 -44.38
N ASP A 859 9.14 0.46 -44.50
CA ASP A 859 8.06 -0.01 -43.62
C ASP A 859 8.54 -0.18 -42.16
N ALA A 860 9.76 -0.70 -41.96
CA ALA A 860 10.33 -0.82 -40.62
C ALA A 860 10.74 0.54 -40.04
N TYR A 861 11.21 1.48 -40.88
CA TYR A 861 11.56 2.83 -40.44
C TYR A 861 10.34 3.59 -39.93
N GLU A 862 9.22 3.55 -40.68
CA GLU A 862 7.97 4.20 -40.30
C GLU A 862 7.42 3.71 -38.95
N LYS A 863 7.74 2.48 -38.55
CA LYS A 863 7.35 1.93 -37.24
C LYS A 863 8.13 2.50 -36.06
N ILE A 864 9.40 2.88 -36.26
CA ILE A 864 10.30 3.31 -35.17
C ILE A 864 10.58 4.82 -35.20
N TYR A 865 10.30 5.49 -36.30
CA TYR A 865 10.50 6.92 -36.42
C TYR A 865 9.52 7.68 -35.51
N CYS A 866 10.08 8.49 -34.63
CA CYS A 866 9.35 9.51 -33.89
C CYS A 866 9.27 10.77 -34.76
N SER A 867 8.13 11.00 -35.40
CA SER A 867 7.80 12.31 -35.94
C SER A 867 7.17 13.14 -34.82
N ASP A 868 7.74 14.30 -34.49
CA ASP A 868 7.09 15.25 -33.58
C ASP A 868 5.61 15.45 -33.99
N LEU A 869 4.70 15.20 -33.05
CA LEU A 869 3.25 15.42 -33.18
C LEU A 869 2.91 16.91 -33.32
#